data_AF-A0A8C9NEX3-F1
#
_entry.id   AF-A0A8C9NEX3-F1
#
_cell.length_a   1.000
_cell.length_b   1.000
_cell.length_c   1.000
_cell.angle_alpha   90.00
_cell.angle_beta   90.00
_cell.angle_gamma   90.00
#
_symmetry.space_group_name_H-M   'P 1'
#
loop_
_entity.id
_entity.type
_entity.pdbx_description
1 polymer ?
#
loop_
_entity_poly.entity_id
_entity_poly.type
_entity_poly.pdbx_seq_one_letter_code
_entity_poly.pdbx_strand_id
1 'polypeptide(L)'
;MQISAGQTSAFAFAFLSFGYPVHGPQNVEVVDIRSRQLTLQWEPFGYAVTRCHSYNLTVHYQYVFNQQKFEAEELIQTSSHYTLRGLRPFMTIRLRLALSNPEGRMESEELVVQTEEDVPGPVPLESIQGGPFEEKIYVQWKPPNETNGIITLYEITYKAVGSLDPSADLSSQRGKVFKLRNETHHLFVGLYPGTTYSFTIKASTVKGFGPPITTRIATKISAPSMPEYDTDSPLNETDTTITVMLKPAQSRGAPVSVYQLVVKEEKLQKARRAADIIECFSVPVSYKNASSLDSPHYFAAELKPINLPVTQPFTVGDNKTYNGYWNAPLSPLKSYSIYFQALSKANGETKINCVRLATKGASTQNSNAVEPEKQVDSTVKMAGVIAGLLMFVIILLGAMLTIKRRRNAYSYSYYLKLAKKQKETQTSTQREMGPVATSDKTSTKLSAVHNEEAFSSSCQDVNGFNSSHGELAQPTLTIQTHPYRSCEPVEMSYPRGQFQPAIRVADLLQHITQMKRGQGYGFKEEYEALPEGQTASWDTAKEDENRNKNRYGNIISYDHSRVRLQLLDGDPHSDYINANYIDGYHRPRHYIATQGPMQETVKDFWRMIWQENSASVVMVTNLVEVGRVKCVRYWPDDTEVYGDIKVTLIETEPLAEYVIRTFTVQKKGYHEIREIRQFHFTSWPDHGVPCYATGLLGFVRQVKFLNPPEAGPIVVHCSAGAGRTGCFIAIDIMLDMAENEGVVDIFNCVRELRSQRVNLVQTEEQYVFVHDAILEACLCGNTAIPVCEFRSIYYNISRLDPQTNSSQIKDEFQTLNIVTPRVRPEDCSIGLLPRNHDKNRCMDVLPLDRCLPFLISVDGESSNYINAALMDSHKQPAAFIVTQHPLPNTITDFWRLVFDYNCSSVVMLNEMDAAQLCMQYWPEKTSCCYGPIQVEFVSADIDEDIINRIFRICNMARPQDGYRIVQHLQYIGWPAYRDTPPSKRSLLKVVRRLEKWQEQYDGRDGRTVVHCLNGGGRSGTFCAICSVCEMIQQQNIIDVFHIVKTLRNNKSNMVESLEQYKFVYEVALEYLSSF
;
A
#
# COMPACT_ATOMS: atom_id res chain seq x y z
N MET A 1 -98.01 -41.81 -38.38
CA MET A 1 -98.74 -41.35 -39.57
C MET A 1 -98.26 -39.94 -39.92
N GLN A 2 -98.03 -39.72 -41.21
CA GLN A 2 -98.32 -38.49 -42.00
C GLN A 2 -99.02 -37.31 -41.27
N ILE A 3 -98.53 -36.07 -41.46
CA ILE A 3 -99.25 -34.88 -42.01
C ILE A 3 -98.56 -33.53 -41.68
N SER A 4 -98.42 -32.69 -42.72
CA SER A 4 -98.36 -31.20 -42.81
C SER A 4 -97.71 -30.31 -41.73
N ALA A 5 -96.60 -29.70 -42.16
CA ALA A 5 -96.23 -28.27 -42.09
C ALA A 5 -97.06 -27.25 -41.24
N GLY A 6 -96.32 -26.44 -40.46
CA GLY A 6 -96.78 -25.16 -39.92
C GLY A 6 -95.84 -24.54 -38.87
N GLN A 7 -95.09 -23.50 -39.24
CA GLN A 7 -94.36 -22.54 -38.35
C GLN A 7 -93.54 -23.09 -37.15
N THR A 8 -92.21 -23.18 -37.31
CA THR A 8 -91.19 -22.66 -36.36
C THR A 8 -89.77 -22.90 -36.91
N SER A 9 -89.24 -21.99 -37.72
CA SER A 9 -87.85 -22.06 -38.20
C SER A 9 -87.25 -20.66 -38.38
N ALA A 10 -87.03 -19.96 -37.27
CA ALA A 10 -86.45 -18.61 -37.26
C ALA A 10 -85.52 -18.36 -36.04
N PHE A 11 -84.85 -19.39 -35.52
CA PHE A 11 -83.84 -19.28 -34.45
C PHE A 11 -82.80 -20.42 -34.54
N ALA A 12 -82.03 -20.47 -35.64
CA ALA A 12 -80.99 -21.49 -35.82
C ALA A 12 -79.84 -21.12 -36.78
N PHE A 13 -79.62 -19.83 -37.11
CA PHE A 13 -78.52 -19.40 -37.99
C PHE A 13 -77.98 -18.00 -37.64
N ALA A 14 -77.28 -17.91 -36.51
CA ALA A 14 -76.31 -16.85 -36.17
C ALA A 14 -75.45 -17.33 -34.99
N PHE A 15 -74.24 -16.79 -34.83
CA PHE A 15 -73.29 -17.13 -33.75
C PHE A 15 -72.64 -18.52 -33.77
N LEU A 16 -71.88 -18.81 -34.84
CA LEU A 16 -70.51 -19.29 -34.62
C LEU A 16 -69.59 -18.09 -34.72
N SER A 17 -69.08 -17.67 -33.57
CA SER A 17 -68.56 -16.34 -33.32
C SER A 17 -67.20 -16.10 -33.98
N PHE A 18 -67.06 -14.98 -34.67
CA PHE A 18 -65.82 -14.22 -34.58
C PHE A 18 -65.64 -13.86 -33.10
N GLY A 19 -64.56 -14.36 -32.48
CA GLY A 19 -64.37 -14.30 -31.04
C GLY A 19 -63.06 -13.61 -30.68
N TYR A 20 -63.09 -12.83 -29.59
CA TYR A 20 -61.89 -12.38 -28.92
C TYR A 20 -61.02 -13.60 -28.54
N PRO A 21 -59.68 -13.57 -28.69
CA PRO A 21 -58.82 -14.66 -28.23
C PRO A 21 -59.05 -14.92 -26.73
N VAL A 22 -59.25 -16.18 -26.34
CA VAL A 22 -59.71 -16.51 -24.97
C VAL A 22 -58.57 -16.40 -23.95
N HIS A 23 -57.35 -16.76 -24.35
CA HIS A 23 -56.13 -16.65 -23.58
C HIS A 23 -54.97 -16.19 -24.49
N GLY A 24 -53.97 -15.52 -23.92
CA GLY A 24 -52.69 -15.24 -24.59
C GLY A 24 -51.78 -16.48 -24.64
N PRO A 25 -50.64 -16.42 -25.34
CA PRO A 25 -49.68 -17.53 -25.40
C PRO A 25 -49.24 -17.99 -24.00
N GLN A 26 -49.30 -19.30 -23.76
CA GLN A 26 -49.01 -19.96 -22.48
C GLN A 26 -47.68 -20.70 -22.52
N ASN A 27 -47.09 -20.95 -21.34
CA ASN A 27 -45.83 -21.67 -21.18
C ASN A 27 -44.70 -21.10 -22.05
N VAL A 28 -44.61 -19.76 -22.15
CA VAL A 28 -43.58 -19.10 -22.95
C VAL A 28 -42.25 -19.10 -22.19
N GLU A 29 -41.23 -19.71 -22.76
CA GLU A 29 -39.92 -19.91 -22.14
C GLU A 29 -38.77 -19.61 -23.13
N VAL A 30 -37.58 -19.34 -22.60
CA VAL A 30 -36.35 -19.13 -23.40
C VAL A 30 -35.50 -20.39 -23.35
N VAL A 31 -35.23 -21.00 -24.50
CA VAL A 31 -34.56 -22.31 -24.62
C VAL A 31 -33.14 -22.26 -25.19
N ASP A 32 -32.73 -21.15 -25.82
CA ASP A 32 -31.34 -20.86 -26.21
C ASP A 32 -31.08 -19.36 -26.02
N ILE A 33 -29.93 -19.03 -25.42
CA ILE A 33 -29.47 -17.66 -25.18
C ILE A 33 -28.09 -17.53 -25.79
N ARG A 34 -27.92 -16.59 -26.71
CA ARG A 34 -26.61 -16.21 -27.27
C ARG A 34 -26.45 -14.70 -27.26
N SER A 35 -25.27 -14.22 -27.60
CA SER A 35 -24.97 -12.79 -27.59
C SER A 35 -25.83 -11.96 -28.55
N ARG A 36 -26.32 -12.55 -29.65
CA ARG A 36 -27.07 -11.82 -30.71
C ARG A 36 -28.39 -12.47 -31.11
N GLN A 37 -28.82 -13.51 -30.39
CA GLN A 37 -30.09 -14.18 -30.63
C GLN A 37 -30.65 -14.84 -29.36
N LEU A 38 -31.96 -14.99 -29.31
CA LEU A 38 -32.72 -15.71 -28.28
C LEU A 38 -33.70 -16.67 -28.97
N THR A 39 -33.80 -17.90 -28.51
CA THR A 39 -34.85 -18.82 -28.98
C THR A 39 -35.94 -18.95 -27.91
N LEU A 40 -37.16 -18.56 -28.28
CA LEU A 40 -38.38 -18.70 -27.51
C LEU A 40 -39.08 -20.01 -27.89
N GLN A 41 -39.74 -20.63 -26.91
CA GLN A 41 -40.65 -21.76 -27.07
C GLN A 41 -41.96 -21.49 -26.32
N TRP A 42 -43.08 -22.03 -26.78
CA TRP A 42 -44.39 -21.90 -26.12
C TRP A 42 -45.32 -23.06 -26.49
N GLU A 43 -46.44 -23.19 -25.77
CA GLU A 43 -47.43 -24.24 -26.01
C GLU A 43 -48.17 -24.04 -27.36
N PRO A 44 -48.23 -25.06 -28.25
CA PRO A 44 -48.89 -24.93 -29.55
C PRO A 44 -50.39 -24.63 -29.45
N PHE A 45 -50.87 -23.67 -30.25
CA PHE A 45 -52.28 -23.26 -30.20
C PHE A 45 -53.23 -24.33 -30.78
N GLY A 46 -54.05 -24.94 -29.91
CA GLY A 46 -55.18 -25.78 -30.31
C GLY A 46 -56.44 -24.97 -30.65
N TYR A 47 -57.41 -25.61 -31.31
CA TYR A 47 -58.71 -25.00 -31.70
C TYR A 47 -59.47 -24.35 -30.52
N ALA A 48 -59.28 -24.89 -29.30
CA ALA A 48 -59.87 -24.37 -28.08
C ALA A 48 -59.34 -22.98 -27.65
N VAL A 49 -58.14 -22.58 -28.10
CA VAL A 49 -57.43 -21.38 -27.64
C VAL A 49 -57.85 -20.13 -28.43
N THR A 50 -57.90 -20.23 -29.77
CA THR A 50 -58.21 -19.08 -30.63
C THR A 50 -59.70 -18.92 -30.94
N ARG A 51 -60.46 -20.04 -30.99
CA ARG A 51 -61.81 -20.14 -31.61
C ARG A 51 -61.92 -19.59 -33.05
N CYS A 52 -60.80 -19.23 -33.67
CA CYS A 52 -60.69 -18.62 -34.98
C CYS A 52 -59.67 -19.39 -35.84
N HIS A 53 -60.00 -19.58 -37.12
CA HIS A 53 -59.16 -20.29 -38.09
C HIS A 53 -57.97 -19.45 -38.60
N SER A 54 -57.92 -18.16 -38.27
CA SER A 54 -56.85 -17.23 -38.64
C SER A 54 -56.47 -16.35 -37.44
N TYR A 55 -55.16 -16.19 -37.25
CA TYR A 55 -54.55 -15.33 -36.22
C TYR A 55 -53.14 -14.93 -36.68
N ASN A 56 -52.65 -13.81 -36.17
CA ASN A 56 -51.24 -13.41 -36.27
C ASN A 56 -50.61 -13.53 -34.87
N LEU A 57 -49.45 -14.18 -34.79
CA LEU A 57 -48.59 -14.17 -33.60
C LEU A 57 -47.43 -13.22 -33.85
N THR A 58 -47.18 -12.28 -32.94
CA THR A 58 -46.02 -11.37 -33.00
C THR A 58 -45.20 -11.45 -31.71
N VAL A 59 -43.89 -11.25 -31.82
CA VAL A 59 -43.02 -11.00 -30.65
C VAL A 59 -42.77 -9.50 -30.54
N HIS A 60 -43.13 -8.93 -29.40
CA HIS A 60 -42.74 -7.59 -29.00
C HIS A 60 -41.50 -7.70 -28.12
N TYR A 61 -40.47 -6.91 -28.41
CA TYR A 61 -39.28 -6.85 -27.56
C TYR A 61 -38.79 -5.42 -27.38
N GLN A 62 -38.27 -5.14 -26.19
CA GLN A 62 -37.74 -3.84 -25.81
C GLN A 62 -36.43 -3.97 -25.02
N TYR A 63 -35.50 -3.05 -25.24
CA TYR A 63 -34.25 -2.92 -24.50
C TYR A 63 -33.79 -1.46 -24.44
N VAL A 64 -32.82 -1.15 -23.57
CA VAL A 64 -32.28 0.21 -23.41
C VAL A 64 -30.79 0.20 -23.67
N PHE A 65 -30.33 0.99 -24.64
CA PHE A 65 -28.92 1.12 -25.00
C PHE A 65 -28.57 2.61 -25.16
N ASN A 66 -27.46 3.06 -24.57
CA ASN A 66 -27.03 4.47 -24.57
C ASN A 66 -28.16 5.46 -24.20
N GLN A 67 -28.94 5.14 -23.15
CA GLN A 67 -30.10 5.90 -22.68
C GLN A 67 -31.27 6.02 -23.69
N GLN A 68 -31.18 5.39 -24.86
CA GLN A 68 -32.26 5.28 -25.84
C GLN A 68 -33.02 3.97 -25.63
N LYS A 69 -34.35 4.04 -25.72
CA LYS A 69 -35.23 2.88 -25.66
C LYS A 69 -35.45 2.36 -27.09
N PHE A 70 -35.17 1.09 -27.30
CA PHE A 70 -35.45 0.37 -28.54
C PHE A 70 -36.67 -0.52 -28.31
N GLU A 71 -37.62 -0.48 -29.24
CA GLU A 71 -38.84 -1.29 -29.25
C GLU A 71 -39.05 -1.80 -30.68
N ALA A 72 -39.44 -3.07 -30.83
CA ALA A 72 -39.76 -3.66 -32.11
C ALA A 72 -40.81 -4.77 -31.97
N GLU A 73 -41.50 -5.05 -33.07
CA GLU A 73 -42.50 -6.11 -33.21
C GLU A 73 -42.18 -6.92 -34.47
N GLU A 74 -42.04 -8.25 -34.33
CA GLU A 74 -41.75 -9.15 -35.45
C GLU A 74 -42.83 -10.23 -35.58
N LEU A 75 -43.29 -10.48 -36.81
CA LEU A 75 -44.31 -11.48 -37.12
C LEU A 75 -43.71 -12.89 -37.08
N ILE A 76 -44.32 -13.75 -36.26
CA ILE A 76 -43.95 -15.15 -36.10
C ILE A 76 -44.77 -16.01 -37.07
N GLN A 77 -44.08 -16.82 -37.87
CA GLN A 77 -44.69 -17.73 -38.85
C GLN A 77 -44.74 -19.20 -38.39
N THR A 78 -44.25 -19.48 -37.18
CA THR A 78 -44.14 -20.80 -36.56
C THR A 78 -45.19 -20.99 -35.46
N SER A 79 -45.53 -22.24 -35.15
CA SER A 79 -46.61 -22.57 -34.20
C SER A 79 -46.17 -22.78 -32.75
N SER A 80 -44.87 -22.96 -32.47
CA SER A 80 -44.37 -23.38 -31.14
C SER A 80 -43.02 -22.82 -30.69
N HIS A 81 -42.20 -22.28 -31.59
CA HIS A 81 -40.86 -21.77 -31.26
C HIS A 81 -40.41 -20.70 -32.24
N TYR A 82 -39.59 -19.74 -31.82
CA TYR A 82 -39.08 -18.68 -32.68
C TYR A 82 -37.70 -18.20 -32.21
N THR A 83 -36.78 -17.98 -33.15
CA THR A 83 -35.45 -17.43 -32.84
C THR A 83 -35.38 -15.97 -33.25
N LEU A 84 -35.45 -15.08 -32.27
CA LEU A 84 -35.22 -13.65 -32.44
C LEU A 84 -33.72 -13.40 -32.66
N ARG A 85 -33.36 -12.62 -33.69
CA ARG A 85 -31.97 -12.40 -34.13
C ARG A 85 -31.64 -10.91 -34.18
N GLY A 86 -30.36 -10.57 -34.34
CA GLY A 86 -29.91 -9.18 -34.48
C GLY A 86 -29.87 -8.41 -33.16
N LEU A 87 -29.92 -9.12 -32.03
CA LEU A 87 -29.87 -8.53 -30.70
C LEU A 87 -28.47 -8.01 -30.36
N ARG A 88 -28.37 -7.10 -29.38
CA ARG A 88 -27.10 -6.63 -28.85
C ARG A 88 -26.56 -7.60 -27.78
N PRO A 89 -25.24 -7.86 -27.71
CA PRO A 89 -24.60 -8.61 -26.62
C PRO A 89 -24.79 -7.96 -25.25
N PHE A 90 -24.78 -8.80 -24.21
CA PHE A 90 -24.87 -8.40 -22.80
C PHE A 90 -26.00 -7.41 -22.48
N MET A 91 -27.15 -7.55 -23.14
CA MET A 91 -28.27 -6.63 -23.08
C MET A 91 -29.46 -7.29 -22.38
N THR A 92 -30.07 -6.59 -21.42
CA THR A 92 -31.33 -7.02 -20.81
C THR A 92 -32.49 -6.66 -21.74
N ILE A 93 -33.22 -7.67 -22.19
CA ILE A 93 -34.33 -7.57 -23.13
C ILE A 93 -35.60 -8.03 -22.42
N ARG A 94 -36.67 -7.24 -22.57
CA ARG A 94 -38.02 -7.62 -22.12
C ARG A 94 -38.83 -8.04 -23.34
N LEU A 95 -39.45 -9.21 -23.31
CA LEU A 95 -40.19 -9.79 -24.41
C LEU A 95 -41.63 -10.15 -24.01
N ARG A 96 -42.55 -10.06 -24.97
CA ARG A 96 -43.92 -10.58 -24.87
C ARG A 96 -44.34 -11.17 -26.22
N LEU A 97 -45.10 -12.26 -26.20
CA LEU A 97 -45.78 -12.76 -27.38
C LEU A 97 -47.21 -12.20 -27.41
N ALA A 98 -47.65 -11.67 -28.54
CA ALA A 98 -49.00 -11.18 -28.74
C ALA A 98 -49.73 -11.99 -29.81
N LEU A 99 -50.88 -12.55 -29.43
CA LEU A 99 -51.78 -13.29 -30.31
C LEU A 99 -52.93 -12.35 -30.70
N SER A 100 -53.12 -12.15 -32.00
CA SER A 100 -54.09 -11.17 -32.53
C SER A 100 -54.97 -11.74 -33.65
N ASN A 101 -56.22 -11.29 -33.69
CA ASN A 101 -57.16 -11.53 -34.78
C ASN A 101 -57.97 -10.22 -35.03
N PRO A 102 -58.90 -10.17 -36.01
CA PRO A 102 -59.69 -8.96 -36.27
C PRO A 102 -60.57 -8.47 -35.11
N GLU A 103 -60.84 -9.31 -34.12
CA GLU A 103 -61.72 -9.01 -32.99
C GLU A 103 -60.95 -8.53 -31.74
N GLY A 104 -59.68 -8.94 -31.56
CA GLY A 104 -58.93 -8.68 -30.34
C GLY A 104 -57.47 -9.12 -30.34
N ARG A 105 -56.75 -8.73 -29.27
CA ARG A 105 -55.32 -9.01 -29.04
C ARG A 105 -55.09 -9.41 -27.57
N MET A 106 -54.35 -10.49 -27.36
CA MET A 106 -53.97 -11.00 -26.02
C MET A 106 -52.45 -11.20 -25.94
N GLU A 107 -51.82 -10.78 -24.84
CA GLU A 107 -50.38 -10.92 -24.61
C GLU A 107 -50.06 -12.10 -23.67
N SER A 108 -48.84 -12.62 -23.75
CA SER A 108 -48.23 -13.49 -22.74
C SER A 108 -47.77 -12.67 -21.52
N GLU A 109 -47.29 -13.37 -20.48
CA GLU A 109 -46.46 -12.72 -19.46
C GLU A 109 -45.18 -12.12 -20.06
N GLU A 110 -44.58 -11.16 -19.35
CA GLU A 110 -43.33 -10.51 -19.77
C GLU A 110 -42.11 -11.32 -19.33
N LEU A 111 -41.34 -11.80 -20.31
CA LEU A 111 -40.06 -12.44 -20.08
C LEU A 111 -38.95 -11.39 -20.02
N VAL A 112 -38.07 -11.48 -19.03
CA VAL A 112 -36.89 -10.62 -18.90
C VAL A 112 -35.64 -11.50 -18.94
N VAL A 113 -34.81 -11.32 -19.96
CA VAL A 113 -33.63 -12.16 -20.22
C VAL A 113 -32.44 -11.30 -20.63
N GLN A 114 -31.24 -11.72 -20.28
CA GLN A 114 -29.99 -11.06 -20.71
C GLN A 114 -29.31 -11.91 -21.77
N THR A 115 -28.90 -11.29 -22.90
CA THR A 115 -28.07 -11.96 -23.91
C THR A 115 -26.66 -12.23 -23.37
N GLU A 116 -26.00 -13.26 -23.90
CA GLU A 116 -24.60 -13.53 -23.52
C GLU A 116 -23.65 -12.37 -23.89
N GLU A 117 -22.48 -12.38 -23.27
CA GLU A 117 -21.35 -11.54 -23.68
C GLU A 117 -20.83 -11.90 -25.09
N ASP A 118 -20.18 -10.94 -25.73
CA ASP A 118 -19.41 -11.05 -26.98
C ASP A 118 -18.05 -10.35 -26.77
N VAL A 119 -17.15 -10.36 -27.76
CA VAL A 119 -15.89 -9.61 -27.64
C VAL A 119 -16.16 -8.08 -27.66
N PRO A 120 -15.38 -7.26 -26.93
CA PRO A 120 -15.54 -5.81 -26.95
C PRO A 120 -15.31 -5.19 -28.32
N GLY A 121 -15.84 -3.99 -28.53
CA GLY A 121 -15.38 -3.07 -29.57
C GLY A 121 -13.98 -2.50 -29.26
N PRO A 122 -13.42 -1.68 -30.18
CA PRO A 122 -12.14 -1.04 -29.96
C PRO A 122 -12.22 0.02 -28.84
N VAL A 123 -11.10 0.26 -28.17
CA VAL A 123 -10.92 1.43 -27.30
C VAL A 123 -11.03 2.72 -28.14
N PRO A 124 -11.73 3.77 -27.69
CA PRO A 124 -11.92 4.99 -28.49
C PRO A 124 -10.57 5.69 -28.71
N LEU A 125 -10.20 5.95 -29.97
CA LEU A 125 -8.86 6.46 -30.32
C LEU A 125 -8.61 7.85 -29.71
N GLU A 126 -9.64 8.70 -29.75
CA GLU A 126 -9.69 10.04 -29.17
C GLU A 126 -9.59 10.05 -27.63
N SER A 127 -9.75 8.89 -26.97
CA SER A 127 -9.54 8.77 -25.54
C SER A 127 -8.08 8.54 -25.15
N ILE A 128 -7.21 8.19 -26.10
CA ILE A 128 -5.83 7.80 -25.80
C ILE A 128 -4.95 9.04 -25.66
N GLN A 129 -4.60 9.38 -24.42
CA GLN A 129 -3.75 10.52 -24.07
C GLN A 129 -2.33 10.06 -23.75
N GLY A 130 -1.35 10.87 -24.13
CA GLY A 130 0.09 10.61 -23.96
C GLY A 130 0.80 11.74 -23.25
N GLY A 131 1.42 11.46 -22.10
CA GLY A 131 2.31 12.37 -21.38
C GLY A 131 3.78 11.95 -21.55
N PRO A 132 4.52 12.51 -22.52
CA PRO A 132 5.89 12.11 -22.79
C PRO A 132 6.92 12.84 -21.90
N PHE A 133 7.85 12.06 -21.38
CA PHE A 133 9.08 12.49 -20.71
C PHE A 133 10.30 12.03 -21.53
N GLU A 134 11.51 12.22 -21.00
CA GLU A 134 12.75 11.82 -21.70
C GLU A 134 12.84 10.29 -21.87
N GLU A 135 12.64 9.52 -20.80
CA GLU A 135 12.77 8.04 -20.84
C GLU A 135 11.49 7.31 -20.42
N LYS A 136 10.36 8.03 -20.41
CA LYS A 136 9.06 7.52 -19.95
C LYS A 136 7.93 8.09 -20.82
N ILE A 137 6.86 7.31 -21.03
CA ILE A 137 5.60 7.79 -21.61
C ILE A 137 4.47 7.30 -20.72
N TYR A 138 3.71 8.24 -20.16
CA TYR A 138 2.42 7.95 -19.53
C TYR A 138 1.35 7.82 -20.62
N VAL A 139 0.64 6.70 -20.66
CA VAL A 139 -0.47 6.45 -21.61
C VAL A 139 -1.74 6.21 -20.81
N GLN A 140 -2.82 6.89 -21.16
CA GLN A 140 -4.15 6.73 -20.55
C GLN A 140 -5.20 6.57 -21.64
N TRP A 141 -6.25 5.79 -21.40
CA TRP A 141 -7.36 5.55 -22.32
C TRP A 141 -8.70 5.47 -21.57
N LYS A 142 -9.81 5.37 -22.31
CA LYS A 142 -11.14 5.04 -21.78
C LYS A 142 -11.57 3.62 -22.20
N PRO A 143 -12.55 3.00 -21.52
CA PRO A 143 -13.14 1.74 -21.96
C PRO A 143 -13.78 1.82 -23.38
N PRO A 144 -13.96 0.68 -24.07
CA PRO A 144 -14.70 0.62 -25.33
C PRO A 144 -16.12 1.18 -25.21
N ASN A 145 -16.58 1.93 -26.21
CA ASN A 145 -17.96 2.43 -26.27
C ASN A 145 -18.99 1.29 -26.42
N GLU A 146 -18.59 0.18 -27.05
CA GLU A 146 -19.36 -1.05 -27.13
C GLU A 146 -18.62 -2.13 -26.32
N THR A 147 -18.89 -2.26 -25.02
CA THR A 147 -18.18 -3.25 -24.18
C THR A 147 -18.59 -4.68 -24.49
N ASN A 148 -19.82 -4.89 -24.98
CA ASN A 148 -20.43 -6.17 -25.33
C ASN A 148 -20.43 -7.23 -24.20
N GLY A 149 -20.17 -6.80 -22.96
CA GLY A 149 -19.91 -7.65 -21.82
C GLY A 149 -19.21 -6.89 -20.70
N ILE A 150 -18.68 -7.63 -19.73
CA ILE A 150 -17.84 -7.11 -18.65
C ILE A 150 -16.39 -7.13 -19.14
N ILE A 151 -15.76 -5.96 -19.24
CA ILE A 151 -14.32 -5.89 -19.55
C ILE A 151 -13.55 -6.60 -18.43
N THR A 152 -12.64 -7.48 -18.81
CA THR A 152 -11.77 -8.26 -17.91
C THR A 152 -10.35 -7.71 -17.91
N LEU A 153 -9.76 -7.54 -19.09
CA LEU A 153 -8.38 -7.10 -19.29
C LEU A 153 -8.26 -6.08 -20.43
N TYR A 154 -7.21 -5.28 -20.36
CA TYR A 154 -6.60 -4.57 -21.48
C TYR A 154 -5.23 -5.18 -21.77
N GLU A 155 -4.91 -5.36 -23.05
CA GLU A 155 -3.58 -5.70 -23.53
C GLU A 155 -3.01 -4.50 -24.29
N ILE A 156 -1.83 -4.03 -23.88
CA ILE A 156 -1.12 -2.93 -24.52
C ILE A 156 0.25 -3.42 -25.00
N THR A 157 0.43 -3.48 -26.32
CA THR A 157 1.72 -3.79 -26.95
C THR A 157 2.37 -2.49 -27.40
N TYR A 158 3.66 -2.31 -27.11
CA TYR A 158 4.43 -1.14 -27.57
C TYR A 158 5.65 -1.56 -28.39
N LYS A 159 6.04 -0.71 -29.35
CA LYS A 159 7.29 -0.86 -30.11
C LYS A 159 7.79 0.50 -30.58
N ALA A 160 9.11 0.69 -30.55
CA ALA A 160 9.75 1.81 -31.21
C ALA A 160 9.57 1.70 -32.73
N VAL A 161 9.35 2.85 -33.38
CA VAL A 161 9.08 2.99 -34.82
C VAL A 161 10.16 3.83 -35.51
N GLY A 162 10.84 4.70 -34.76
CA GLY A 162 11.97 5.50 -35.23
C GLY A 162 12.50 6.40 -34.13
N SER A 163 13.76 6.81 -34.22
CA SER A 163 14.40 7.75 -33.29
C SER A 163 14.98 8.94 -34.06
N LEU A 164 15.02 10.08 -33.38
CA LEU A 164 15.79 11.25 -33.83
C LEU A 164 17.30 11.02 -33.69
N ASP A 165 17.72 10.09 -32.83
CA ASP A 165 19.12 9.67 -32.69
C ASP A 165 19.44 8.51 -33.67
N PRO A 166 20.28 8.74 -34.69
CA PRO A 166 20.60 7.72 -35.68
C PRO A 166 21.50 6.60 -35.13
N SER A 167 22.04 6.74 -33.92
CA SER A 167 22.87 5.71 -33.25
C SER A 167 22.07 4.76 -32.36
N ALA A 168 20.77 5.03 -32.13
CA ALA A 168 19.95 4.26 -31.21
C ALA A 168 19.48 2.91 -31.81
N ASP A 169 19.91 1.79 -31.22
CA ASP A 169 19.37 0.47 -31.58
C ASP A 169 17.97 0.25 -30.99
N LEU A 170 16.96 0.27 -31.87
CA LEU A 170 15.56 0.10 -31.51
C LEU A 170 15.11 -1.36 -31.42
N SER A 171 15.99 -2.34 -31.70
CA SER A 171 15.64 -3.77 -31.74
C SER A 171 15.04 -4.30 -30.43
N SER A 172 15.54 -3.80 -29.29
CA SER A 172 15.13 -4.13 -27.93
C SER A 172 13.93 -3.31 -27.43
N GLN A 173 13.58 -2.21 -28.11
CA GLN A 173 12.63 -1.22 -27.64
C GLN A 173 11.17 -1.59 -27.99
N ARG A 174 10.74 -2.76 -27.53
CA ARG A 174 9.40 -3.33 -27.70
C ARG A 174 8.98 -4.14 -26.48
N GLY A 175 7.69 -4.22 -26.22
CA GLY A 175 7.17 -5.01 -25.12
C GLY A 175 5.65 -5.07 -25.10
N LYS A 176 5.12 -5.69 -24.06
CA LYS A 176 3.70 -5.97 -23.88
C LYS A 176 3.36 -5.91 -22.40
N VAL A 177 2.26 -5.24 -22.06
CA VAL A 177 1.74 -5.17 -20.70
C VAL A 177 0.26 -5.53 -20.70
N PHE A 178 -0.20 -6.11 -19.59
CA PHE A 178 -1.61 -6.38 -19.33
C PHE A 178 -2.08 -5.50 -18.17
N LYS A 179 -3.34 -5.10 -18.22
CA LYS A 179 -3.97 -4.21 -17.25
C LYS A 179 -5.37 -4.71 -16.93
N LEU A 180 -5.78 -4.69 -15.67
CA LEU A 180 -7.12 -5.09 -15.26
C LEU A 180 -8.16 -4.04 -15.71
N ARG A 181 -9.44 -4.42 -15.69
CA ARG A 181 -10.58 -3.57 -16.14
C ARG A 181 -10.67 -2.18 -15.51
N ASN A 182 -10.12 -2.00 -14.31
CA ASN A 182 -10.05 -0.74 -13.56
C ASN A 182 -8.78 0.09 -13.85
N GLU A 183 -7.78 -0.49 -14.52
CA GLU A 183 -6.50 0.16 -14.83
C GLU A 183 -6.49 0.67 -16.28
N THR A 184 -7.08 1.84 -16.52
CA THR A 184 -7.11 2.45 -17.87
C THR A 184 -5.93 3.38 -18.17
N HIS A 185 -4.79 3.15 -17.50
CA HIS A 185 -3.55 3.90 -17.69
C HIS A 185 -2.31 3.03 -17.41
N HIS A 186 -1.15 3.45 -17.93
CA HIS A 186 0.15 2.85 -17.61
C HIS A 186 1.31 3.82 -17.90
N LEU A 187 2.33 3.81 -17.04
CA LEU A 187 3.58 4.53 -17.23
C LEU A 187 4.64 3.59 -17.81
N PHE A 188 4.89 3.69 -19.11
CA PHE A 188 6.00 2.98 -19.75
C PHE A 188 7.32 3.66 -19.37
N VAL A 189 8.29 2.90 -18.88
CA VAL A 189 9.61 3.38 -18.40
C VAL A 189 10.76 2.65 -19.11
N GLY A 190 11.97 3.23 -19.06
CA GLY A 190 13.13 2.65 -19.76
C GLY A 190 13.08 2.81 -21.28
N LEU A 191 12.26 3.75 -21.76
CA LEU A 191 12.17 4.11 -23.16
C LEU A 191 13.36 4.98 -23.56
N TYR A 192 13.78 4.91 -24.81
CA TYR A 192 14.87 5.74 -25.32
C TYR A 192 14.38 7.18 -25.57
N PRO A 193 15.18 8.21 -25.26
CA PRO A 193 14.84 9.60 -25.58
C PRO A 193 14.69 9.86 -27.08
N GLY A 194 13.92 10.87 -27.43
CA GLY A 194 13.64 11.30 -28.81
C GLY A 194 13.13 10.19 -29.75
N THR A 195 12.52 9.14 -29.21
CA THR A 195 12.10 7.94 -29.92
C THR A 195 10.58 7.89 -30.00
N THR A 196 10.05 7.66 -31.19
CA THR A 196 8.62 7.49 -31.44
C THR A 196 8.22 6.05 -31.23
N TYR A 197 7.28 5.81 -30.32
CA TYR A 197 6.69 4.51 -30.03
C TYR A 197 5.28 4.42 -30.59
N SER A 198 4.91 3.26 -31.14
CA SER A 198 3.51 2.91 -31.39
C SER A 198 2.99 2.04 -30.26
N PHE A 199 1.84 2.42 -29.70
CA PHE A 199 1.12 1.70 -28.66
C PHE A 199 -0.16 1.11 -29.25
N THR A 200 -0.33 -0.19 -29.16
CA THR A 200 -1.49 -0.94 -29.66
C THR A 200 -2.27 -1.50 -28.49
N ILE A 201 -3.50 -1.02 -28.28
CA ILE A 201 -4.39 -1.36 -27.14
C ILE A 201 -5.56 -2.20 -27.65
N LYS A 202 -5.93 -3.27 -26.93
CA LYS A 202 -7.19 -4.00 -27.11
C LYS A 202 -7.79 -4.41 -25.76
N ALA A 203 -9.10 -4.53 -25.67
CA ALA A 203 -9.82 -4.95 -24.47
C ALA A 203 -10.38 -6.38 -24.62
N SER A 204 -10.62 -7.12 -23.53
CA SER A 204 -11.30 -8.41 -23.54
C SER A 204 -12.51 -8.48 -22.62
N THR A 205 -13.45 -9.37 -22.95
CA THR A 205 -14.46 -9.94 -22.03
C THR A 205 -14.09 -11.39 -21.73
N VAL A 206 -14.96 -12.13 -21.03
CA VAL A 206 -14.81 -13.59 -20.88
C VAL A 206 -14.83 -14.35 -22.21
N LYS A 207 -15.32 -13.75 -23.30
CA LYS A 207 -15.32 -14.33 -24.65
C LYS A 207 -14.03 -14.07 -25.44
N GLY A 208 -13.08 -13.29 -24.90
CA GLY A 208 -11.79 -12.98 -25.51
C GLY A 208 -11.61 -11.52 -25.93
N PHE A 209 -10.55 -11.25 -26.70
CA PHE A 209 -10.14 -9.90 -27.08
C PHE A 209 -10.89 -9.34 -28.29
N GLY A 210 -11.31 -8.07 -28.17
CA GLY A 210 -11.81 -7.23 -29.24
C GLY A 210 -10.72 -6.72 -30.19
N PRO A 211 -11.09 -5.91 -31.21
CA PRO A 211 -10.17 -5.40 -32.20
C PRO A 211 -9.19 -4.37 -31.59
N PRO A 212 -7.91 -4.37 -32.01
CA PRO A 212 -6.91 -3.45 -31.49
C PRO A 212 -6.99 -2.06 -32.13
N ILE A 213 -6.69 -1.03 -31.33
CA ILE A 213 -6.45 0.35 -31.77
C ILE A 213 -4.98 0.72 -31.58
N THR A 214 -4.39 1.58 -32.43
CA THR A 214 -2.98 1.97 -32.33
C THR A 214 -2.79 3.49 -32.36
N THR A 215 -2.03 4.02 -31.41
CA THR A 215 -1.55 5.42 -31.38
C THR A 215 -0.03 5.49 -31.51
N ARG A 216 0.53 6.70 -31.72
CA ARG A 216 1.98 6.95 -31.70
C ARG A 216 2.31 8.14 -30.80
N ILE A 217 3.29 7.98 -29.93
CA ILE A 217 3.75 9.00 -28.97
C ILE A 217 5.28 8.99 -28.99
N ALA A 218 5.91 10.17 -29.00
CA ALA A 218 7.36 10.31 -28.97
C ALA A 218 7.84 10.75 -27.58
N THR A 219 8.91 10.14 -27.08
CA THR A 219 9.64 10.65 -25.91
C THR A 219 10.29 11.99 -26.22
N LYS A 220 10.52 12.78 -25.17
CA LYS A 220 11.32 14.01 -25.23
C LYS A 220 12.79 13.70 -25.46
N ILE A 221 13.55 14.68 -25.92
CA ILE A 221 15.01 14.52 -26.06
C ILE A 221 15.69 14.69 -24.70
N SER A 222 16.80 13.99 -24.48
CA SER A 222 17.65 14.16 -23.30
C SER A 222 18.80 15.13 -23.60
N ALA A 223 19.46 15.63 -22.56
CA ALA A 223 20.78 16.21 -22.70
C ALA A 223 21.80 15.17 -23.20
N PRO A 224 22.82 15.57 -23.99
CA PRO A 224 23.93 14.70 -24.37
C PRO A 224 24.64 14.10 -23.15
N SER A 225 25.21 12.91 -23.31
CA SER A 225 26.09 12.34 -22.29
C SER A 225 27.52 12.86 -22.49
N MET A 226 28.04 13.60 -21.51
CA MET A 226 29.45 14.00 -21.50
C MET A 226 30.29 12.79 -21.07
N PRO A 227 31.39 12.45 -21.78
CA PRO A 227 32.29 11.39 -21.35
C PRO A 227 32.97 11.77 -20.03
N GLU A 228 33.38 10.78 -19.25
CA GLU A 228 34.14 11.02 -18.03
C GLU A 228 35.48 11.70 -18.36
N TYR A 229 35.82 12.71 -17.56
CA TYR A 229 37.12 13.35 -17.54
C TYR A 229 37.76 13.00 -16.20
N ASP A 230 38.86 12.27 -16.27
CA ASP A 230 39.79 12.15 -15.16
C ASP A 230 40.19 13.55 -14.69
N THR A 231 40.33 13.76 -13.38
CA THR A 231 40.79 15.04 -12.81
C THR A 231 42.30 15.24 -13.01
N ASP A 232 42.75 15.04 -14.24
CA ASP A 232 44.11 15.25 -14.67
C ASP A 232 44.43 16.75 -14.74
N SER A 233 45.69 17.08 -14.42
CA SER A 233 46.26 18.41 -14.62
C SER A 233 46.09 18.85 -16.09
N PRO A 234 45.90 20.16 -16.36
CA PRO A 234 45.88 20.65 -17.74
C PRO A 234 47.15 20.24 -18.49
N LEU A 235 47.00 19.91 -19.78
CA LEU A 235 48.11 19.43 -20.61
C LEU A 235 49.28 20.41 -20.69
N ASN A 236 48.97 21.71 -20.63
CA ASN A 236 49.93 22.79 -20.54
C ASN A 236 49.25 24.02 -19.92
N GLU A 237 50.00 24.82 -19.20
CA GLU A 237 49.52 26.06 -18.60
C GLU A 237 50.62 27.13 -18.71
N THR A 238 50.25 28.32 -19.18
CA THR A 238 51.10 29.52 -19.16
C THR A 238 50.41 30.61 -18.34
N ASP A 239 51.07 31.74 -18.08
CA ASP A 239 50.45 32.87 -17.36
C ASP A 239 49.09 33.31 -17.94
N THR A 240 48.90 33.18 -19.26
CA THR A 240 47.71 33.66 -19.97
C THR A 240 46.88 32.57 -20.67
N THR A 241 47.32 31.31 -20.67
CA THR A 241 46.61 30.21 -21.35
C THR A 241 46.56 28.93 -20.53
N ILE A 242 45.57 28.08 -20.85
CA ILE A 242 45.45 26.72 -20.31
C ILE A 242 44.96 25.78 -21.42
N THR A 243 45.66 24.66 -21.63
CA THR A 243 45.32 23.66 -22.65
C THR A 243 44.61 22.48 -22.01
N VAL A 244 43.36 22.25 -22.43
CA VAL A 244 42.48 21.18 -21.95
C VAL A 244 42.20 20.19 -23.09
N MET A 245 41.87 18.94 -22.75
CA MET A 245 41.35 17.99 -23.74
C MET A 245 39.85 18.16 -23.90
N LEU A 246 39.37 18.12 -25.15
CA LEU A 246 37.96 18.02 -25.48
C LEU A 246 37.70 16.60 -26.00
N LYS A 247 36.82 15.86 -25.33
CA LYS A 247 36.29 14.55 -25.76
C LYS A 247 34.87 14.78 -26.32
N PRO A 248 34.48 14.17 -27.47
CA PRO A 248 33.12 14.31 -27.99
C PRO A 248 32.07 13.71 -27.03
N ALA A 249 30.90 14.35 -26.95
CA ALA A 249 29.74 13.85 -26.21
C ALA A 249 28.94 12.83 -27.02
N GLN A 250 28.33 11.88 -26.32
CA GLN A 250 27.42 10.91 -26.92
C GLN A 250 26.02 11.52 -27.04
N SER A 251 25.38 11.34 -28.19
CA SER A 251 23.97 11.72 -28.37
C SER A 251 23.06 10.86 -27.48
N ARG A 252 21.96 11.46 -27.01
CA ARG A 252 20.94 10.76 -26.21
C ARG A 252 19.55 11.20 -26.66
N GLY A 253 19.07 10.59 -27.74
CA GLY A 253 17.77 10.87 -28.34
C GLY A 253 17.73 12.05 -29.29
N ALA A 254 18.82 12.78 -29.46
CA ALA A 254 19.03 13.68 -30.59
C ALA A 254 20.53 13.92 -30.79
N PRO A 255 21.00 14.06 -32.04
CA PRO A 255 22.39 14.37 -32.34
C PRO A 255 22.86 15.63 -31.61
N VAL A 256 24.08 15.59 -31.10
CA VAL A 256 24.73 16.80 -30.58
C VAL A 256 24.74 17.83 -31.70
N SER A 257 24.18 19.00 -31.41
CA SER A 257 23.99 20.09 -32.37
C SER A 257 25.14 21.07 -32.33
N VAL A 258 25.71 21.31 -31.14
CA VAL A 258 26.83 22.25 -30.93
C VAL A 258 27.54 21.97 -29.60
N TYR A 259 28.84 22.26 -29.57
CA TYR A 259 29.68 22.28 -28.37
C TYR A 259 30.10 23.72 -28.04
N GLN A 260 30.22 24.05 -26.76
CA GLN A 260 30.62 25.39 -26.30
C GLN A 260 31.63 25.28 -25.15
N LEU A 261 32.63 26.18 -25.14
CA LEU A 261 33.55 26.37 -24.01
C LEU A 261 33.20 27.66 -23.27
N VAL A 262 33.11 27.55 -21.95
CA VAL A 262 32.76 28.65 -21.04
C VAL A 262 33.86 28.82 -20.01
N VAL A 263 34.29 30.06 -19.82
CA VAL A 263 35.30 30.47 -18.85
C VAL A 263 34.60 31.26 -17.75
N LYS A 264 34.69 30.77 -16.51
CA LYS A 264 34.11 31.40 -15.32
C LYS A 264 35.23 31.95 -14.43
N GLU A 265 35.14 33.21 -14.04
CA GLU A 265 36.05 33.82 -13.06
C GLU A 265 35.64 33.40 -11.64
N GLU A 266 36.59 32.84 -10.89
CA GLU A 266 36.37 32.39 -9.52
C GLU A 266 36.60 33.56 -8.54
N LYS A 267 35.52 34.00 -7.87
CA LYS A 267 35.57 35.03 -6.81
C LYS A 267 35.84 34.35 -5.46
N LEU A 268 36.77 34.88 -4.67
CA LEU A 268 37.11 34.40 -3.31
C LEU A 268 35.89 34.51 -2.36
N GLN A 269 35.11 33.43 -2.24
CA GLN A 269 34.02 33.30 -1.28
C GLN A 269 34.39 32.37 -0.11
N LYS A 270 33.97 32.73 1.11
CA LYS A 270 34.14 31.88 2.29
C LYS A 270 33.24 30.65 2.18
N ALA A 271 33.84 29.47 2.11
CA ALA A 271 33.16 28.21 1.82
C ALA A 271 31.94 27.92 2.72
N ARG A 272 30.77 27.74 2.10
CA ARG A 272 29.67 26.95 2.65
C ARG A 272 29.75 25.56 2.03
N ARG A 273 29.79 24.50 2.85
CA ARG A 273 29.73 23.11 2.35
C ARG A 273 28.28 22.75 2.00
N ALA A 274 27.91 22.99 0.75
CA ALA A 274 26.90 22.21 0.04
C ALA A 274 27.62 21.42 -1.07
N ALA A 275 27.02 20.35 -1.58
CA ALA A 275 27.52 19.72 -2.80
C ALA A 275 27.11 20.62 -3.97
N ASP A 276 28.10 21.21 -4.67
CA ASP A 276 27.83 22.07 -5.81
C ASP A 276 27.24 21.25 -6.97
N ILE A 277 25.94 21.44 -7.21
CA ILE A 277 25.28 20.99 -8.44
C ILE A 277 25.86 21.84 -9.59
N ILE A 278 26.49 21.20 -10.57
CA ILE A 278 27.04 21.89 -11.74
C ILE A 278 25.88 22.34 -12.63
N GLU A 279 25.50 23.61 -12.52
CA GLU A 279 24.49 24.24 -13.38
C GLU A 279 25.14 24.70 -14.71
N CYS A 280 24.52 24.35 -15.84
CA CYS A 280 25.07 24.63 -17.17
C CYS A 280 24.65 25.99 -17.74
N PHE A 281 25.45 26.52 -18.66
CA PHE A 281 25.32 27.91 -19.12
C PHE A 281 24.35 28.01 -20.31
N SER A 282 23.11 28.40 -20.03
CA SER A 282 22.03 28.46 -21.04
C SER A 282 22.03 29.72 -21.91
N VAL A 283 22.53 30.84 -21.40
CA VAL A 283 22.54 32.15 -22.09
C VAL A 283 23.96 32.46 -22.59
N PRO A 284 24.20 32.58 -23.92
CA PRO A 284 25.52 32.89 -24.43
C PRO A 284 25.94 34.34 -24.16
N VAL A 285 27.07 34.51 -23.46
CA VAL A 285 27.66 35.83 -23.13
C VAL A 285 29.04 35.94 -23.78
N SER A 286 29.24 36.95 -24.63
CA SER A 286 30.55 37.24 -25.22
C SER A 286 31.47 37.93 -24.19
N TYR A 287 32.80 37.78 -24.33
CA TYR A 287 33.77 38.40 -23.41
C TYR A 287 33.57 39.91 -23.21
N LYS A 288 33.27 40.65 -24.29
CA LYS A 288 33.00 42.10 -24.22
C LYS A 288 31.73 42.42 -23.42
N ASN A 289 30.71 41.57 -23.51
CA ASN A 289 29.44 41.77 -22.83
C ASN A 289 29.48 41.31 -21.37
N ALA A 290 30.38 40.38 -21.01
CA ALA A 290 30.50 39.89 -19.63
C ALA A 290 30.80 41.03 -18.65
N SER A 291 31.73 41.92 -19.00
CA SER A 291 32.07 43.10 -18.19
C SER A 291 30.95 44.13 -18.10
N SER A 292 30.09 44.27 -19.13
CA SER A 292 28.95 45.21 -19.11
C SER A 292 27.70 44.66 -18.42
N LEU A 293 27.62 43.35 -18.23
CA LEU A 293 26.48 42.64 -17.62
C LEU A 293 26.80 42.10 -16.21
N ASP A 294 27.98 42.40 -15.66
CA ASP A 294 28.56 41.78 -14.43
C ASP A 294 28.45 40.24 -14.43
N SER A 295 28.60 39.62 -15.60
CA SER A 295 28.56 38.17 -15.72
C SER A 295 29.87 37.58 -15.17
N PRO A 296 29.82 36.60 -14.25
CA PRO A 296 31.00 35.90 -13.77
C PRO A 296 31.59 34.94 -14.81
N HIS A 297 31.01 34.85 -16.01
CA HIS A 297 31.46 33.94 -17.07
C HIS A 297 31.29 34.53 -18.48
N TYR A 298 32.09 34.01 -19.42
CA TYR A 298 31.97 34.28 -20.84
C TYR A 298 32.19 33.00 -21.67
N PHE A 299 31.64 33.00 -22.87
CA PHE A 299 31.82 31.93 -23.84
C PHE A 299 33.08 32.24 -24.66
N ALA A 300 34.05 31.34 -24.62
CA ALA A 300 35.35 31.48 -25.27
C ALA A 300 35.38 30.86 -26.67
N ALA A 301 34.59 29.81 -26.89
CA ALA A 301 34.46 29.17 -28.19
C ALA A 301 33.12 28.46 -28.37
N GLU A 302 32.69 28.36 -29.62
CA GLU A 302 31.61 27.47 -30.05
C GLU A 302 32.09 26.63 -31.25
N LEU A 303 31.86 25.32 -31.18
CA LEU A 303 32.36 24.33 -32.13
C LEU A 303 31.19 23.49 -32.65
N LYS A 304 31.11 23.32 -33.98
CA LYS A 304 30.16 22.37 -34.59
C LYS A 304 30.63 20.93 -34.35
N PRO A 305 29.73 19.92 -34.31
CA PRO A 305 30.10 18.53 -34.06
C PRO A 305 31.17 17.98 -35.01
N ILE A 306 31.13 18.38 -36.29
CA ILE A 306 32.13 18.03 -37.30
C ILE A 306 33.56 18.55 -37.00
N ASN A 307 33.69 19.55 -36.11
CA ASN A 307 34.96 20.10 -35.66
C ASN A 307 35.52 19.37 -34.42
N LEU A 308 34.79 18.40 -33.87
CA LEU A 308 35.22 17.54 -32.76
C LEU A 308 34.75 16.09 -33.01
N PRO A 309 35.25 15.41 -34.06
CA PRO A 309 34.89 14.02 -34.35
C PRO A 309 35.60 13.03 -33.43
N VAL A 310 36.74 13.43 -32.85
CA VAL A 310 37.58 12.64 -31.93
C VAL A 310 38.12 13.55 -30.83
N THR A 311 38.67 12.93 -29.79
CA THR A 311 39.31 13.60 -28.65
C THR A 311 40.53 14.44 -29.11
N GLN A 312 40.52 15.75 -28.83
CA GLN A 312 41.58 16.68 -29.29
C GLN A 312 41.87 17.81 -28.27
N PRO A 313 43.09 18.37 -28.23
CA PRO A 313 43.43 19.48 -27.33
C PRO A 313 42.81 20.81 -27.80
N PHE A 314 42.45 21.66 -26.84
CA PHE A 314 42.01 23.05 -27.05
C PHE A 314 42.69 23.98 -26.04
N THR A 315 43.22 25.11 -26.51
CA THR A 315 43.88 26.11 -25.66
C THR A 315 42.94 27.27 -25.37
N VAL A 316 42.52 27.42 -24.12
CA VAL A 316 41.79 28.61 -23.65
C VAL A 316 42.79 29.74 -23.42
N GLY A 317 42.42 30.96 -23.80
CA GLY A 317 43.26 32.16 -23.71
C GLY A 317 44.14 32.42 -24.94
N ASP A 318 44.00 31.66 -26.03
CA ASP A 318 44.89 31.74 -27.20
C ASP A 318 44.68 32.97 -28.11
N ASN A 319 43.81 33.89 -27.70
CA ASN A 319 43.47 35.16 -28.36
C ASN A 319 42.79 35.03 -29.74
N LYS A 320 42.31 33.84 -30.13
CA LYS A 320 41.57 33.64 -31.38
C LYS A 320 40.06 33.79 -31.20
N THR A 321 39.33 33.81 -32.31
CA THR A 321 37.86 33.88 -32.32
C THR A 321 37.28 32.62 -32.94
N TYR A 322 36.38 31.94 -32.23
CA TYR A 322 35.77 30.66 -32.60
C TYR A 322 34.26 30.83 -32.74
N ASN A 323 33.75 30.75 -33.98
CA ASN A 323 32.34 30.93 -34.34
C ASN A 323 31.67 32.18 -33.71
N GLY A 324 32.41 33.30 -33.65
CA GLY A 324 31.94 34.59 -33.10
C GLY A 324 32.33 34.86 -31.64
N TYR A 325 32.78 33.85 -30.89
CA TYR A 325 33.26 34.01 -29.51
C TYR A 325 34.77 34.26 -29.46
N TRP A 326 35.19 35.29 -28.74
CA TRP A 326 36.61 35.64 -28.60
C TRP A 326 37.22 34.95 -27.36
N ASN A 327 38.22 34.12 -27.59
CA ASN A 327 38.98 33.37 -26.60
C ASN A 327 40.05 34.27 -25.95
N ALA A 328 39.60 35.29 -25.23
CA ALA A 328 40.46 36.32 -24.65
C ALA A 328 41.53 35.72 -23.70
N PRO A 329 42.79 36.22 -23.74
CA PRO A 329 43.85 35.80 -22.83
C PRO A 329 43.45 35.89 -21.36
N LEU A 330 43.78 34.86 -20.58
CA LEU A 330 43.49 34.79 -19.16
C LEU A 330 44.41 35.75 -18.37
N SER A 331 43.90 36.35 -17.30
CA SER A 331 44.73 37.19 -16.44
C SER A 331 45.54 36.34 -15.45
N PRO A 332 46.86 36.52 -15.32
CA PRO A 332 47.66 35.81 -14.31
C PRO A 332 47.25 36.16 -12.87
N LEU A 333 46.56 37.28 -12.66
CA LEU A 333 46.12 37.75 -11.33
C LEU A 333 44.76 37.17 -10.89
N LYS A 334 44.10 36.37 -11.73
CA LYS A 334 42.74 35.86 -11.52
C LYS A 334 42.71 34.34 -11.63
N SER A 335 41.80 33.72 -10.89
CA SER A 335 41.53 32.28 -11.00
C SER A 335 40.30 32.04 -11.89
N TYR A 336 40.34 30.98 -12.70
CA TYR A 336 39.29 30.68 -13.68
C TYR A 336 38.95 29.19 -13.68
N SER A 337 37.66 28.85 -13.71
CA SER A 337 37.19 27.50 -14.02
C SER A 337 36.76 27.40 -15.47
N ILE A 338 37.24 26.35 -16.15
CA ILE A 338 36.97 26.07 -17.56
C ILE A 338 35.90 25.00 -17.65
N TYR A 339 34.80 25.29 -18.33
CA TYR A 339 33.70 24.38 -18.58
C TYR A 339 33.56 24.08 -20.06
N PHE A 340 33.12 22.85 -20.35
CA PHE A 340 32.80 22.40 -21.69
C PHE A 340 31.38 21.82 -21.68
N GLN A 341 30.56 22.23 -22.63
CA GLN A 341 29.16 21.84 -22.68
C GLN A 341 28.72 21.42 -24.09
N ALA A 342 27.83 20.42 -24.15
CA ALA A 342 27.24 19.89 -25.36
C ALA A 342 25.73 20.11 -25.35
N LEU A 343 25.19 20.51 -26.50
CA LEU A 343 23.77 20.82 -26.68
C LEU A 343 23.15 19.94 -27.76
N SER A 344 21.97 19.38 -27.50
CA SER A 344 21.10 18.78 -28.52
C SER A 344 19.85 19.63 -28.71
N LYS A 345 19.48 19.88 -29.98
CA LYS A 345 18.31 20.67 -30.38
C LYS A 345 17.47 19.88 -31.39
N ALA A 346 16.24 19.53 -31.02
CA ALA A 346 15.28 18.89 -31.91
C ALA A 346 13.84 19.15 -31.45
N ASN A 347 12.88 19.13 -32.36
CA ASN A 347 11.44 19.34 -32.10
C ASN A 347 11.11 20.59 -31.25
N GLY A 348 11.91 21.65 -31.35
CA GLY A 348 11.75 22.89 -30.57
C GLY A 348 12.30 22.82 -29.14
N GLU A 349 12.70 21.65 -28.65
CA GLU A 349 13.38 21.51 -27.36
C GLU A 349 14.91 21.71 -27.52
N THR A 350 15.55 22.21 -26.47
CA THR A 350 17.01 22.30 -26.34
C THR A 350 17.42 21.70 -25.00
N LYS A 351 18.40 20.80 -25.01
CA LYS A 351 18.96 20.18 -23.81
C LYS A 351 20.47 20.37 -23.78
N ILE A 352 21.02 20.61 -22.59
CA ILE A 352 22.42 20.98 -22.35
C ILE A 352 22.99 20.09 -21.25
N ASN A 353 24.20 19.58 -21.45
CA ASN A 353 25.00 18.96 -20.40
C ASN A 353 26.40 19.58 -20.40
N CYS A 354 27.05 19.67 -19.25
CA CYS A 354 28.31 20.37 -19.08
C CYS A 354 29.21 19.70 -18.03
N VAL A 355 30.51 19.89 -18.20
CA VAL A 355 31.54 19.37 -17.29
C VAL A 355 32.60 20.45 -17.07
N ARG A 356 33.16 20.52 -15.85
CA ARG A 356 34.33 21.36 -15.57
C ARG A 356 35.58 20.59 -15.97
N LEU A 357 36.34 21.12 -16.93
CA LEU A 357 37.56 20.49 -17.45
C LEU A 357 38.79 20.80 -16.59
N ALA A 358 38.94 22.03 -16.12
CA ALA A 358 40.12 22.46 -15.37
C ALA A 358 39.84 23.73 -14.56
N THR A 359 40.74 24.05 -13.62
CA THR A 359 40.80 25.34 -12.94
C THR A 359 42.20 25.92 -13.05
N LYS A 360 42.33 27.12 -13.64
CA LYS A 360 43.56 27.91 -13.66
C LYS A 360 43.67 28.75 -12.39
N GLY A 361 44.80 28.68 -11.68
CA GLY A 361 45.08 29.51 -10.51
C GLY A 361 45.71 30.86 -10.87
N ALA A 362 45.63 31.83 -9.96
CA ALA A 362 46.39 33.07 -10.05
C ALA A 362 47.88 32.83 -9.69
N SER A 363 48.82 33.41 -10.43
CA SER A 363 50.26 33.23 -10.20
C SER A 363 50.78 34.14 -9.08
N THR A 364 51.50 33.54 -8.13
CA THR A 364 52.06 34.24 -6.96
C THR A 364 53.52 34.61 -7.18
N GLN A 365 53.78 35.65 -7.98
CA GLN A 365 55.11 36.25 -8.12
C GLN A 365 55.07 37.77 -7.97
N ASN A 366 55.27 38.26 -6.74
CA ASN A 366 56.16 39.39 -6.42
C ASN A 366 56.10 39.77 -4.93
N SER A 367 57.23 39.66 -4.23
CA SER A 367 57.70 40.65 -3.24
C SER A 367 59.06 40.24 -2.65
N ASN A 368 60.14 40.58 -3.35
CA ASN A 368 61.42 40.84 -2.69
C ASN A 368 61.39 42.28 -2.15
N ALA A 369 61.22 42.44 -0.84
CA ALA A 369 61.46 43.69 -0.12
C ALA A 369 61.98 43.37 1.29
N VAL A 370 63.14 43.92 1.64
CA VAL A 370 63.93 43.68 2.87
C VAL A 370 63.34 44.54 4.02
N GLU A 371 63.17 44.09 5.27
CA GLU A 371 64.14 43.89 6.38
C GLU A 371 63.35 43.54 7.67
N PRO A 372 63.98 43.18 8.82
CA PRO A 372 65.18 42.36 9.03
C PRO A 372 64.92 41.23 10.07
N GLU A 373 65.94 40.42 10.38
CA GLU A 373 65.85 39.33 11.37
C GLU A 373 65.55 39.78 12.82
N LYS A 374 64.79 38.96 13.56
CA LYS A 374 65.00 38.81 15.00
C LYS A 374 64.67 37.39 15.48
N GLN A 375 65.53 36.87 16.36
CA GLN A 375 65.51 35.49 16.85
C GLN A 375 64.21 35.10 17.57
N VAL A 376 63.87 33.81 17.44
CA VAL A 376 62.73 33.15 18.07
C VAL A 376 62.99 32.90 19.55
N ASP A 377 62.07 33.32 20.42
CA ASP A 377 61.95 32.77 21.77
C ASP A 377 61.11 31.48 21.72
N SER A 378 61.71 30.34 22.10
CA SER A 378 61.08 29.02 21.99
C SER A 378 59.86 28.83 22.90
N THR A 379 59.72 29.68 23.91
CA THR A 379 58.72 29.56 24.99
C THR A 379 57.29 29.81 24.48
N VAL A 380 57.13 30.66 23.46
CA VAL A 380 55.81 31.00 22.87
C VAL A 380 55.25 29.86 22.02
N LYS A 381 56.11 29.07 21.34
CA LYS A 381 55.64 27.94 20.51
C LYS A 381 55.02 26.81 21.34
N MET A 382 55.58 26.52 22.52
CA MET A 382 55.00 25.55 23.46
C MET A 382 53.64 26.01 23.98
N ALA A 383 53.52 27.28 24.40
CA ALA A 383 52.25 27.85 24.84
C ALA A 383 51.18 27.86 23.73
N GLY A 384 51.57 28.18 22.48
CA GLY A 384 50.68 28.18 21.31
C GLY A 384 50.19 26.78 20.91
N VAL A 385 51.05 25.75 21.00
CA VAL A 385 50.66 24.35 20.76
C VAL A 385 49.74 23.83 21.87
N ILE A 386 50.02 24.17 23.14
CA ILE A 386 49.14 23.81 24.26
C ILE A 386 47.78 24.51 24.13
N ALA A 387 47.75 25.81 23.80
CA ALA A 387 46.51 26.55 23.58
C ALA A 387 45.73 26.04 22.36
N GLY A 388 46.42 25.67 21.28
CA GLY A 388 45.84 25.06 20.09
C GLY A 388 45.24 23.68 20.37
N LEU A 389 45.94 22.83 21.15
CA LEU A 389 45.41 21.56 21.63
C LEU A 389 44.23 21.76 22.59
N LEU A 390 44.27 22.75 23.48
CA LEU A 390 43.15 23.10 24.36
C LEU A 390 41.93 23.56 23.56
N MET A 391 42.11 24.43 22.56
CA MET A 391 41.05 24.82 21.62
C MET A 391 40.50 23.62 20.85
N PHE A 392 41.37 22.73 20.35
CA PHE A 392 40.94 21.54 19.61
C PHE A 392 40.20 20.55 20.51
N VAL A 393 40.62 20.40 21.78
CA VAL A 393 39.94 19.60 22.81
C VAL A 393 38.62 20.26 23.23
N ILE A 394 38.53 21.59 23.33
CA ILE A 394 37.28 22.31 23.60
C ILE A 394 36.31 22.18 22.42
N ILE A 395 36.79 22.24 21.18
CA ILE A 395 35.98 22.02 19.98
C ILE A 395 35.55 20.55 19.87
N LEU A 396 36.42 19.59 20.18
CA LEU A 396 36.06 18.17 20.27
C LEU A 396 35.10 17.87 21.42
N LEU A 397 35.23 18.54 22.57
CA LEU A 397 34.28 18.46 23.68
C LEU A 397 32.96 19.14 23.30
N GLY A 398 32.96 20.23 22.55
CA GLY A 398 31.76 20.87 22.01
C GLY A 398 31.07 20.03 20.95
N ALA A 399 31.83 19.34 20.08
CA ALA A 399 31.34 18.37 19.11
C ALA A 399 30.81 17.12 19.81
N MET A 400 31.54 16.58 20.78
CA MET A 400 31.10 15.47 21.64
C MET A 400 29.86 15.86 22.45
N LEU A 401 29.78 17.08 22.98
CA LEU A 401 28.61 17.58 23.72
C LEU A 401 27.43 17.84 22.79
N THR A 402 27.61 18.29 21.55
CA THR A 402 26.50 18.47 20.59
C THR A 402 26.04 17.15 19.97
N ILE A 403 26.95 16.20 19.70
CA ILE A 403 26.62 14.82 19.33
C ILE A 403 25.97 14.08 20.50
N LYS A 404 26.46 14.28 21.74
CA LYS A 404 25.83 13.76 22.97
C LYS A 404 24.53 14.49 23.28
N ARG A 405 24.32 15.75 22.89
CA ARG A 405 23.04 16.48 23.04
C ARG A 405 22.03 16.11 21.96
N ARG A 406 22.47 15.78 20.73
CA ARG A 406 21.61 15.16 19.69
C ARG A 406 21.26 13.71 20.02
N ARG A 407 22.23 12.88 20.44
CA ARG A 407 21.94 11.53 20.98
C ARG A 407 21.07 11.61 22.24
N ASN A 408 21.33 12.54 23.16
CA ASN A 408 20.51 12.73 24.35
C ASN A 408 19.14 13.33 24.03
N ALA A 409 18.91 14.08 22.95
CA ALA A 409 17.55 14.53 22.59
C ALA A 409 16.66 13.32 22.25
N TYR A 410 17.16 12.39 21.42
CA TYR A 410 16.49 11.11 21.17
C TYR A 410 16.44 10.22 22.43
N SER A 411 17.48 10.27 23.27
CA SER A 411 17.53 9.50 24.51
C SER A 411 16.68 10.08 25.65
N TYR A 412 16.34 11.38 25.66
CA TYR A 412 15.54 12.00 26.74
C TYR A 412 14.08 11.54 26.68
N SER A 413 13.53 11.42 25.47
CA SER A 413 12.23 10.78 25.23
C SER A 413 12.21 9.31 25.70
N TYR A 414 13.33 8.59 25.50
CA TYR A 414 13.51 7.21 25.95
C TYR A 414 13.70 7.10 27.49
N TYR A 415 14.48 8.00 28.10
CA TYR A 415 14.70 8.05 29.54
C TYR A 415 13.48 8.54 30.31
N LEU A 416 12.59 9.38 29.75
CA LEU A 416 11.30 9.68 30.37
C LEU A 416 10.40 8.43 30.45
N LYS A 417 10.42 7.55 29.43
CA LYS A 417 9.72 6.25 29.49
C LYS A 417 10.32 5.30 30.53
N LEU A 418 11.65 5.31 30.72
CA LEU A 418 12.33 4.52 31.75
C LEU A 418 12.17 5.08 33.18
N ALA A 419 12.17 6.40 33.36
CA ALA A 419 11.99 7.05 34.66
C ALA A 419 10.57 6.82 35.22
N LYS A 420 9.55 6.73 34.36
CA LYS A 420 8.20 6.28 34.74
C LYS A 420 8.24 4.86 35.32
N LYS A 421 8.96 3.94 34.67
CA LYS A 421 9.06 2.53 35.08
C LYS A 421 9.95 2.30 36.33
N GLN A 422 11.01 3.10 36.51
CA GLN A 422 11.82 3.06 37.74
C GLN A 422 11.05 3.53 38.98
N LYS A 423 10.12 4.50 38.83
CA LYS A 423 9.26 4.94 39.95
C LYS A 423 8.19 3.91 40.32
N GLU A 424 7.75 3.09 39.38
CA GLU A 424 6.82 1.97 39.63
C GLU A 424 7.55 0.72 40.20
N THR A 425 8.83 0.53 39.86
CA THR A 425 9.64 -0.56 40.45
C THR A 425 10.10 -0.25 41.88
N GLN A 426 10.23 1.04 42.26
CA GLN A 426 10.65 1.45 43.61
C GLN A 426 9.58 1.30 44.71
N THR A 427 8.32 0.99 44.38
CA THR A 427 7.28 0.63 45.36
C THR A 427 7.02 -0.88 45.46
N SER A 428 7.77 -1.74 44.75
CA SER A 428 7.56 -3.20 44.76
C SER A 428 8.85 -4.03 44.77
N THR A 429 9.93 -3.54 45.39
CA THR A 429 11.10 -4.37 45.75
C THR A 429 11.63 -4.03 47.15
N GLN A 430 10.96 -4.56 48.17
CA GLN A 430 11.61 -4.80 49.47
C GLN A 430 11.34 -6.24 49.93
N ARG A 431 12.00 -7.20 49.27
CA ARG A 431 12.53 -8.47 49.81
C ARG A 431 13.14 -9.32 48.69
N GLU A 432 14.37 -8.97 48.30
CA GLU A 432 15.33 -9.99 47.86
C GLU A 432 15.75 -10.85 49.06
N MET A 433 16.15 -12.10 48.79
CA MET A 433 17.18 -12.80 49.55
C MET A 433 17.84 -13.85 48.63
N GLY A 434 19.16 -13.79 48.53
CA GLY A 434 19.97 -14.72 47.75
C GLY A 434 20.29 -16.04 48.48
N PRO A 435 21.15 -16.90 47.89
CA PRO A 435 21.38 -18.26 48.36
C PRO A 435 22.38 -18.31 49.53
N VAL A 436 22.11 -19.17 50.52
CA VAL A 436 23.07 -19.56 51.56
C VAL A 436 22.95 -21.06 51.83
N ALA A 437 24.09 -21.75 51.93
CA ALA A 437 24.18 -23.17 52.25
C ALA A 437 24.75 -23.41 53.66
N THR A 438 24.37 -24.56 54.23
CA THR A 438 25.03 -25.33 55.31
C THR A 438 25.16 -24.76 56.74
N SER A 439 24.65 -25.58 57.68
CA SER A 439 25.03 -25.71 59.11
C SER A 439 24.62 -24.59 60.08
N ASP A 440 24.28 -24.84 61.34
CA ASP A 440 24.49 -26.06 62.16
C ASP A 440 23.42 -26.25 63.28
N LYS A 441 23.15 -27.52 63.63
CA LYS A 441 22.78 -28.08 64.96
C LYS A 441 21.51 -27.67 65.77
N THR A 442 20.66 -28.71 65.92
CA THR A 442 20.21 -29.37 67.17
C THR A 442 18.96 -28.94 67.99
N SER A 443 18.15 -29.97 68.27
CA SER A 443 17.33 -30.23 69.47
C SER A 443 16.03 -29.39 69.62
N THR A 444 14.88 -29.94 70.02
CA THR A 444 14.59 -31.18 70.77
C THR A 444 13.14 -31.64 70.55
N LYS A 445 12.88 -32.97 70.46
CA LYS A 445 11.70 -33.79 70.94
C LYS A 445 10.26 -33.19 70.90
N LEU A 446 9.14 -33.90 70.75
CA LEU A 446 8.65 -35.30 70.58
C LEU A 446 7.14 -35.09 70.22
N SER A 447 6.31 -35.99 69.68
CA SER A 447 6.29 -37.46 69.46
C SER A 447 5.16 -37.76 68.45
N ALA A 448 5.40 -38.63 67.46
CA ALA A 448 4.74 -39.95 67.22
C ALA A 448 3.22 -39.92 66.86
N VAL A 449 2.65 -40.80 66.02
CA VAL A 449 2.81 -42.27 65.89
C VAL A 449 2.27 -42.76 64.51
N HIS A 450 2.95 -43.72 63.83
CA HIS A 450 2.50 -44.65 62.74
C HIS A 450 1.79 -44.07 61.48
N ASN A 451 1.83 -44.61 60.24
CA ASN A 451 2.46 -45.77 59.57
C ASN A 451 2.35 -45.55 58.01
N GLU A 452 3.05 -46.16 57.03
CA GLU A 452 4.04 -47.27 56.95
C GLU A 452 5.21 -46.95 55.96
N GLU A 453 5.90 -47.98 55.48
CA GLU A 453 7.02 -48.07 54.53
C GLU A 453 6.54 -48.50 53.11
N ALA A 454 7.32 -48.54 52.01
CA ALA A 454 8.60 -47.95 51.63
C ALA A 454 8.78 -48.01 50.09
N PHE A 455 9.77 -47.29 49.56
CA PHE A 455 10.24 -47.38 48.16
C PHE A 455 11.14 -48.61 47.93
N SER A 456 11.08 -49.21 46.73
CA SER A 456 12.19 -50.01 46.19
C SER A 456 12.22 -50.03 44.66
N SER A 457 13.38 -49.73 44.09
CA SER A 457 13.68 -49.73 42.65
C SER A 457 14.45 -50.97 42.20
N SER A 458 14.09 -51.59 41.08
CA SER A 458 14.97 -52.50 40.31
C SER A 458 14.50 -52.69 38.88
N CYS A 459 15.43 -52.80 37.94
CA CYS A 459 15.20 -53.08 36.51
C CYS A 459 15.28 -54.59 36.18
N GLN A 460 15.13 -54.94 34.89
CA GLN A 460 15.39 -56.27 34.26
C GLN A 460 14.29 -57.35 34.47
N ASP A 461 14.00 -58.29 33.56
CA ASP A 461 14.42 -58.48 32.15
C ASP A 461 13.52 -59.49 31.36
N VAL A 462 13.55 -59.38 30.02
CA VAL A 462 13.65 -60.47 28.99
C VAL A 462 12.52 -61.48 28.67
N ASN A 463 12.15 -61.53 27.37
CA ASN A 463 12.01 -62.71 26.47
C ASN A 463 11.30 -62.29 25.15
N GLY A 464 11.59 -62.77 23.94
CA GLY A 464 12.61 -63.71 23.43
C GLY A 464 12.39 -63.97 21.92
N PHE A 465 13.45 -64.12 21.13
CA PHE A 465 13.42 -64.32 19.66
C PHE A 465 12.87 -65.71 19.23
N ASN A 466 12.26 -65.81 18.04
CA ASN A 466 12.75 -66.73 17.00
C ASN A 466 12.15 -66.52 15.59
N SER A 467 12.83 -67.03 14.57
CA SER A 467 12.54 -66.88 13.13
C SER A 467 12.57 -68.22 12.38
N SER A 468 11.75 -68.40 11.33
CA SER A 468 12.00 -69.38 10.25
C SER A 468 11.07 -69.29 9.03
N HIS A 469 11.71 -69.19 7.86
CA HIS A 469 11.35 -69.41 6.44
C HIS A 469 10.11 -70.21 5.95
N GLY A 470 9.71 -69.88 4.70
CA GLY A 470 8.93 -70.70 3.74
C GLY A 470 7.77 -69.91 3.09
N GLU A 471 7.50 -69.90 1.78
CA GLU A 471 8.11 -70.56 0.61
C GLU A 471 7.81 -69.78 -0.72
N LEU A 472 8.19 -70.32 -1.88
CA LEU A 472 8.39 -69.62 -3.17
C LEU A 472 7.39 -70.01 -4.28
N ALA A 473 7.00 -69.10 -5.20
CA ALA A 473 6.62 -69.43 -6.59
C ALA A 473 6.63 -68.23 -7.57
N GLN A 474 7.31 -68.42 -8.72
CA GLN A 474 7.28 -67.64 -9.99
C GLN A 474 6.75 -68.60 -11.10
N PRO A 475 6.61 -68.29 -12.44
CA PRO A 475 7.29 -67.25 -13.25
C PRO A 475 6.59 -66.63 -14.51
N THR A 476 7.33 -65.75 -15.23
CA THR A 476 7.27 -65.44 -16.71
C THR A 476 6.03 -64.68 -17.28
N LEU A 477 6.11 -63.82 -18.34
CA LEU A 477 7.13 -63.51 -19.38
C LEU A 477 7.00 -62.04 -19.90
N THR A 478 8.02 -61.57 -20.64
CA THR A 478 8.23 -60.34 -21.47
C THR A 478 7.00 -59.62 -22.09
N ILE A 479 6.99 -58.31 -22.43
CA ILE A 479 7.81 -57.57 -23.45
C ILE A 479 7.90 -56.05 -23.15
N GLN A 480 8.93 -55.37 -23.67
CA GLN A 480 9.17 -53.91 -23.60
C GLN A 480 8.13 -53.05 -24.36
N THR A 481 7.78 -51.86 -23.85
CA THR A 481 7.89 -50.55 -24.57
C THR A 481 7.49 -49.37 -23.67
N HIS A 482 8.23 -48.26 -23.77
CA HIS A 482 7.82 -46.90 -23.40
C HIS A 482 7.55 -46.12 -24.71
N PRO A 483 6.88 -44.94 -24.73
CA PRO A 483 6.62 -44.00 -23.63
C PRO A 483 5.17 -43.41 -23.58
N TYR A 484 5.02 -42.33 -22.80
CA TYR A 484 3.83 -41.49 -22.56
C TYR A 484 2.73 -42.06 -21.66
N ARG A 485 2.75 -41.63 -20.40
CA ARG A 485 1.66 -41.79 -19.43
C ARG A 485 1.26 -40.41 -18.91
N SER A 486 -0.02 -40.09 -18.99
CA SER A 486 -0.64 -38.99 -18.25
C SER A 486 -0.51 -39.26 -16.75
N CYS A 487 -0.16 -38.23 -15.96
CA CYS A 487 -0.30 -38.32 -14.51
C CYS A 487 -1.77 -38.12 -14.13
N GLU A 488 -2.36 -39.13 -13.49
CA GLU A 488 -3.63 -38.99 -12.77
C GLU A 488 -3.40 -38.25 -11.43
N PRO A 489 -4.46 -37.67 -10.83
CA PRO A 489 -4.35 -36.99 -9.54
C PRO A 489 -3.99 -37.98 -8.43
N VAL A 490 -3.03 -37.63 -7.58
CA VAL A 490 -2.71 -38.44 -6.39
C VAL A 490 -3.68 -38.08 -5.27
N GLU A 491 -4.60 -39.00 -4.94
CA GLU A 491 -5.41 -38.89 -3.73
C GLU A 491 -4.54 -38.97 -2.47
N MET A 492 -4.68 -37.97 -1.59
CA MET A 492 -3.94 -37.88 -0.34
C MET A 492 -4.49 -38.89 0.68
N SER A 493 -3.79 -40.01 0.89
CA SER A 493 -4.21 -41.06 1.82
C SER A 493 -3.60 -40.87 3.22
N TYR A 494 -4.42 -40.37 4.15
CA TYR A 494 -4.02 -40.12 5.54
C TYR A 494 -3.97 -41.39 6.41
N PRO A 495 -2.90 -41.61 7.19
CA PRO A 495 -2.91 -42.61 8.28
C PRO A 495 -3.83 -42.17 9.42
N ARG A 496 -4.74 -43.04 9.87
CA ARG A 496 -5.64 -42.78 11.01
C ARG A 496 -4.89 -42.90 12.35
N GLY A 497 -4.38 -41.77 12.85
CA GLY A 497 -4.15 -41.51 14.28
C GLY A 497 -5.11 -40.44 14.79
N GLN A 498 -5.48 -40.47 16.08
CA GLN A 498 -6.46 -39.54 16.66
C GLN A 498 -5.93 -38.09 16.66
N PHE A 499 -6.35 -37.27 15.70
CA PHE A 499 -6.11 -35.83 15.66
C PHE A 499 -7.38 -35.09 15.26
N GLN A 500 -7.50 -33.82 15.66
CA GLN A 500 -8.74 -33.06 15.57
C GLN A 500 -9.22 -32.90 14.11
N PRO A 501 -10.54 -33.01 13.84
CA PRO A 501 -11.10 -32.73 12.52
C PRO A 501 -11.17 -31.21 12.25
N ALA A 502 -11.17 -30.84 10.97
CA ALA A 502 -11.36 -29.46 10.54
C ALA A 502 -12.65 -28.83 11.13
N ILE A 503 -12.56 -27.57 11.52
CA ILE A 503 -13.60 -26.82 12.22
C ILE A 503 -14.46 -26.11 11.18
N ARG A 504 -15.79 -26.31 11.19
CA ARG A 504 -16.70 -25.55 10.32
C ARG A 504 -16.67 -24.08 10.70
N VAL A 505 -16.67 -23.18 9.71
CA VAL A 505 -16.68 -21.72 9.92
C VAL A 505 -17.85 -21.29 10.82
N ALA A 506 -19.01 -21.93 10.70
CA ALA A 506 -20.19 -21.67 11.55
C ALA A 506 -19.97 -22.02 13.04
N ASP A 507 -19.10 -22.98 13.36
CA ASP A 507 -18.81 -23.42 14.74
C ASP A 507 -17.57 -22.71 15.32
N LEU A 508 -16.80 -21.98 14.49
CA LEU A 508 -15.48 -21.43 14.83
C LEU A 508 -15.52 -20.48 16.05
N LEU A 509 -16.54 -19.62 16.15
CA LEU A 509 -16.73 -18.73 17.29
C LEU A 509 -16.93 -19.53 18.60
N GLN A 510 -17.72 -20.60 18.56
CA GLN A 510 -17.96 -21.45 19.72
C GLN A 510 -16.70 -22.23 20.11
N HIS A 511 -15.99 -22.79 19.13
CA HIS A 511 -14.72 -23.48 19.35
C HIS A 511 -13.69 -22.57 20.01
N ILE A 512 -13.39 -21.39 19.44
CA ILE A 512 -12.41 -20.44 20.02
C ILE A 512 -12.85 -19.97 21.40
N THR A 513 -14.16 -19.72 21.61
CA THR A 513 -14.70 -19.37 22.93
C THR A 513 -14.51 -20.50 23.95
N GLN A 514 -14.57 -21.76 23.53
CA GLN A 514 -14.29 -22.92 24.39
C GLN A 514 -12.80 -23.05 24.70
N MET A 515 -11.92 -22.91 23.69
CA MET A 515 -10.46 -23.00 23.85
C MET A 515 -9.89 -21.90 24.76
N LYS A 516 -10.51 -20.72 24.79
CA LYS A 516 -10.18 -19.61 25.71
C LYS A 516 -10.69 -19.77 27.14
N ARG A 517 -11.51 -20.79 27.46
CA ARG A 517 -11.90 -21.07 28.85
C ARG A 517 -10.73 -21.61 29.66
N GLY A 518 -10.85 -21.60 30.99
CA GLY A 518 -9.80 -22.15 31.87
C GLY A 518 -8.43 -21.50 31.69
N GLN A 519 -8.39 -20.18 31.53
CA GLN A 519 -7.17 -19.39 31.25
C GLN A 519 -6.46 -19.73 29.92
N GLY A 520 -7.17 -20.29 28.93
CA GLY A 520 -6.62 -20.58 27.60
C GLY A 520 -5.95 -21.96 27.47
N TYR A 521 -6.10 -22.81 28.49
CA TYR A 521 -5.42 -24.11 28.59
C TYR A 521 -5.63 -25.02 27.35
N GLY A 522 -6.78 -24.95 26.68
CA GLY A 522 -7.01 -25.73 25.45
C GLY A 522 -6.10 -25.31 24.28
N PHE A 523 -5.89 -24.00 24.07
CA PHE A 523 -4.93 -23.54 23.05
C PHE A 523 -3.50 -23.87 23.40
N LYS A 524 -3.17 -23.85 24.70
CA LYS A 524 -1.86 -24.25 25.19
C LYS A 524 -1.57 -25.73 24.90
N GLU A 525 -2.48 -26.64 25.27
CA GLU A 525 -2.32 -28.08 25.00
C GLU A 525 -2.16 -28.37 23.50
N GLU A 526 -2.96 -27.72 22.66
CA GLU A 526 -2.89 -27.88 21.21
C GLU A 526 -1.58 -27.32 20.63
N TYR A 527 -1.12 -26.18 21.13
CA TYR A 527 0.15 -25.58 20.71
C TYR A 527 1.37 -26.41 21.15
N GLU A 528 1.35 -26.94 22.38
CA GLU A 528 2.40 -27.84 22.91
C GLU A 528 2.42 -29.21 22.20
N ALA A 529 1.33 -29.60 21.51
CA ALA A 529 1.29 -30.79 20.66
C ALA A 529 1.89 -30.60 19.25
N LEU A 530 2.22 -29.36 18.85
CA LEU A 530 2.91 -29.10 17.58
C LEU A 530 4.40 -29.52 17.68
N PRO A 531 5.01 -30.07 16.62
CA PRO A 531 6.44 -30.40 16.64
C PRO A 531 7.31 -29.18 16.95
N GLU A 532 8.19 -29.29 17.95
CA GLU A 532 9.10 -28.22 18.37
C GLU A 532 10.55 -28.52 17.97
N GLY A 533 11.29 -27.47 17.57
CA GLY A 533 12.69 -27.60 17.19
C GLY A 533 12.85 -28.19 15.78
N GLN A 534 14.05 -28.69 15.47
CA GLN A 534 14.34 -29.19 14.13
C GLN A 534 13.86 -30.64 13.93
N THR A 535 13.04 -30.86 12.91
CA THR A 535 12.34 -32.14 12.62
C THR A 535 12.78 -32.84 11.34
N ALA A 536 13.53 -32.16 10.45
CA ALA A 536 14.12 -32.68 9.22
C ALA A 536 15.60 -32.25 9.13
N SER A 537 16.39 -32.73 8.16
CA SER A 537 17.83 -32.38 8.07
C SER A 537 18.08 -30.90 7.72
N TRP A 538 19.22 -30.36 8.17
CA TRP A 538 19.70 -28.98 7.91
C TRP A 538 21.21 -28.95 7.61
N ASP A 539 21.74 -30.00 7.00
CA ASP A 539 23.17 -30.22 6.82
C ASP A 539 23.84 -29.07 6.06
N THR A 540 23.20 -28.54 5.01
CA THR A 540 23.73 -27.39 4.26
C THR A 540 23.85 -26.13 5.14
N ALA A 541 22.93 -25.95 6.09
CA ALA A 541 22.85 -24.74 6.91
C ALA A 541 23.88 -24.71 8.06
N LYS A 542 24.43 -25.86 8.46
CA LYS A 542 25.42 -25.97 9.54
C LYS A 542 26.88 -25.94 9.07
N GLU A 543 27.12 -26.06 7.75
CA GLU A 543 28.44 -25.94 7.12
C GLU A 543 29.11 -24.61 7.47
N ASP A 544 30.43 -24.62 7.66
CA ASP A 544 31.17 -23.46 8.19
C ASP A 544 31.11 -22.24 7.27
N GLU A 545 31.04 -22.43 5.94
CA GLU A 545 30.88 -21.36 4.95
C GLU A 545 29.48 -20.71 4.95
N ASN A 546 28.50 -21.35 5.60
CA ASN A 546 27.10 -20.91 5.66
C ASN A 546 26.69 -20.40 7.03
N ARG A 547 27.43 -20.68 8.10
CA ARG A 547 27.13 -20.23 9.47
C ARG A 547 26.95 -18.71 9.58
N ASN A 548 27.77 -17.93 8.89
CA ASN A 548 27.68 -16.47 8.87
C ASN A 548 26.51 -15.91 8.02
N LYS A 549 25.84 -16.76 7.23
CA LYS A 549 24.63 -16.41 6.47
C LYS A 549 23.35 -16.61 7.31
N ASN A 550 23.45 -17.19 8.50
CA ASN A 550 22.33 -17.41 9.43
C ASN A 550 22.25 -16.33 10.51
N ARG A 551 21.10 -15.65 10.62
CA ARG A 551 20.87 -14.64 11.66
C ARG A 551 20.76 -15.23 13.07
N TYR A 552 20.22 -16.45 13.17
CA TYR A 552 20.02 -17.15 14.43
C TYR A 552 20.40 -18.62 14.26
N GLY A 553 21.34 -19.12 15.07
CA GLY A 553 21.84 -20.50 14.96
C GLY A 553 20.78 -21.59 15.24
N ASN A 554 19.64 -21.23 15.83
CA ASN A 554 18.52 -22.12 16.09
C ASN A 554 17.36 -22.00 15.08
N ILE A 555 17.38 -21.03 14.15
CA ILE A 555 16.35 -20.88 13.10
C ILE A 555 17.04 -21.01 11.74
N ILE A 556 16.98 -22.23 11.21
CA ILE A 556 17.79 -22.69 10.07
C ILE A 556 16.91 -23.39 9.03
N SER A 557 17.34 -23.36 7.77
CA SER A 557 16.61 -23.93 6.64
C SER A 557 16.81 -25.44 6.54
N TYR A 558 15.72 -26.22 6.44
CA TYR A 558 15.81 -27.65 6.13
C TYR A 558 16.26 -27.92 4.69
N ASP A 559 17.05 -28.98 4.44
CA ASP A 559 17.67 -29.24 3.13
C ASP A 559 16.69 -29.64 2.02
N HIS A 560 15.57 -30.27 2.40
CA HIS A 560 14.59 -30.83 1.48
C HIS A 560 13.71 -29.73 0.84
N SER A 561 13.49 -28.63 1.57
CA SER A 561 12.63 -27.50 1.17
C SER A 561 13.41 -26.19 0.97
N ARG A 562 14.73 -26.14 1.24
CA ARG A 562 15.51 -24.90 1.10
C ARG A 562 15.48 -24.37 -0.34
N VAL A 563 15.43 -23.05 -0.46
CA VAL A 563 15.69 -22.37 -1.73
C VAL A 563 17.17 -22.56 -2.07
N ARG A 564 17.48 -22.97 -3.31
CA ARG A 564 18.84 -23.24 -3.77
C ARG A 564 19.21 -22.20 -4.82
N LEU A 565 20.16 -21.33 -4.52
CA LEU A 565 20.61 -20.32 -5.46
C LEU A 565 21.50 -20.94 -6.55
N GLN A 566 21.44 -20.41 -7.76
CA GLN A 566 22.37 -20.73 -8.83
C GLN A 566 23.80 -20.41 -8.38
N LEU A 567 24.69 -21.40 -8.48
CA LEU A 567 26.11 -21.25 -8.14
C LEU A 567 26.75 -20.11 -8.95
N LEU A 568 27.58 -19.32 -8.28
CA LEU A 568 28.42 -18.29 -8.87
C LEU A 568 29.77 -18.89 -9.28
N ASP A 569 30.30 -18.42 -10.41
CA ASP A 569 31.62 -18.82 -10.88
C ASP A 569 32.69 -18.50 -9.82
N GLY A 570 33.43 -19.53 -9.40
CA GLY A 570 34.50 -19.43 -8.41
C GLY A 570 34.07 -19.54 -6.93
N ASP A 571 32.78 -19.67 -6.62
CA ASP A 571 32.28 -19.92 -5.25
C ASP A 571 31.33 -21.14 -5.20
N PRO A 572 31.84 -22.35 -4.89
CA PRO A 572 31.02 -23.55 -4.81
C PRO A 572 30.06 -23.58 -3.60
N HIS A 573 30.16 -22.63 -2.67
CA HIS A 573 29.29 -22.52 -1.48
C HIS A 573 28.28 -21.37 -1.63
N SER A 574 28.09 -20.85 -2.86
CA SER A 574 27.18 -19.73 -3.16
C SER A 574 25.72 -20.13 -3.40
N ASP A 575 25.36 -21.42 -3.25
CA ASP A 575 23.98 -21.90 -3.44
C ASP A 575 23.07 -21.65 -2.21
N TYR A 576 23.65 -21.29 -1.07
CA TYR A 576 22.94 -21.22 0.20
C TYR A 576 22.35 -19.84 0.50
N ILE A 577 21.08 -19.85 0.90
CA ILE A 577 20.38 -18.78 1.61
C ILE A 577 19.45 -19.40 2.67
N ASN A 578 19.28 -18.76 3.84
CA ASN A 578 18.37 -19.23 4.88
C ASN A 578 16.91 -18.90 4.52
N ALA A 579 16.37 -19.69 3.59
CA ALA A 579 15.01 -19.60 3.07
C ALA A 579 14.48 -21.01 2.74
N ASN A 580 13.18 -21.21 2.89
CA ASN A 580 12.49 -22.43 2.48
C ASN A 580 11.28 -22.09 1.61
N TYR A 581 11.01 -22.91 0.59
CA TYR A 581 9.70 -22.92 -0.04
C TYR A 581 8.66 -23.39 0.97
N ILE A 582 7.48 -22.77 0.90
CA ILE A 582 6.31 -23.11 1.70
C ILE A 582 5.11 -23.25 0.77
N ASP A 583 4.36 -24.34 0.92
CA ASP A 583 3.13 -24.56 0.18
C ASP A 583 2.01 -23.62 0.65
N GLY A 584 1.13 -23.24 -0.28
CA GLY A 584 -0.13 -22.57 -0.01
C GLY A 584 -1.32 -23.48 -0.21
N TYR A 585 -2.53 -22.97 0.02
CA TYR A 585 -3.77 -23.74 -0.14
C TYR A 585 -3.89 -24.26 -1.58
N HIS A 586 -3.79 -25.58 -1.75
CA HIS A 586 -3.71 -26.28 -3.04
C HIS A 586 -2.66 -25.73 -4.04
N ARG A 587 -1.59 -25.08 -3.55
CA ARG A 587 -0.55 -24.43 -4.36
C ARG A 587 0.85 -24.79 -3.87
N PRO A 588 1.55 -25.75 -4.48
CA PRO A 588 2.89 -26.12 -4.04
C PRO A 588 3.86 -24.95 -4.24
N ARG A 589 4.73 -24.71 -3.25
CA ARG A 589 5.74 -23.64 -3.20
C ARG A 589 5.17 -22.23 -3.43
N HIS A 590 3.96 -21.94 -2.96
CA HIS A 590 3.33 -20.63 -3.17
C HIS A 590 4.08 -19.46 -2.50
N TYR A 591 4.79 -19.73 -1.40
CA TYR A 591 5.59 -18.74 -0.67
C TYR A 591 7.04 -19.18 -0.53
N ILE A 592 7.90 -18.22 -0.20
CA ILE A 592 9.24 -18.45 0.34
C ILE A 592 9.30 -17.82 1.72
N ALA A 593 9.43 -18.63 2.78
CA ALA A 593 9.69 -18.14 4.12
C ALA A 593 11.19 -17.99 4.35
N THR A 594 11.65 -16.76 4.59
CA THR A 594 13.07 -16.42 4.68
C THR A 594 13.39 -15.50 5.86
N GLN A 595 14.63 -15.51 6.34
CA GLN A 595 15.07 -14.57 7.37
C GLN A 595 15.10 -13.12 6.85
N GLY A 596 15.01 -12.14 7.75
CA GLY A 596 15.25 -10.75 7.42
C GLY A 596 16.72 -10.55 7.03
N PRO A 597 17.03 -10.04 5.82
CA PRO A 597 18.40 -9.95 5.31
C PRO A 597 19.40 -9.34 6.29
N MET A 598 20.60 -9.90 6.30
CA MET A 598 21.78 -9.33 6.97
C MET A 598 22.62 -8.57 5.95
N GLN A 599 23.58 -7.75 6.40
CA GLN A 599 24.39 -6.90 5.52
C GLN A 599 25.16 -7.73 4.47
N GLU A 600 25.57 -8.92 4.87
CA GLU A 600 26.33 -9.91 4.12
C GLU A 600 25.45 -10.64 3.09
N THR A 601 24.14 -10.75 3.35
CA THR A 601 23.19 -11.57 2.58
C THR A 601 22.21 -10.75 1.73
N VAL A 602 22.31 -9.41 1.69
CA VAL A 602 21.42 -8.56 0.85
C VAL A 602 21.51 -8.93 -0.63
N LYS A 603 22.73 -9.17 -1.14
CA LYS A 603 22.97 -9.63 -2.52
C LYS A 603 22.29 -10.96 -2.83
N ASP A 604 22.30 -11.89 -1.86
CA ASP A 604 21.76 -13.23 -2.03
C ASP A 604 20.23 -13.21 -1.98
N PHE A 605 19.65 -12.31 -1.17
CA PHE A 605 18.21 -12.07 -1.12
C PHE A 605 17.66 -11.50 -2.44
N TRP A 606 18.33 -10.53 -3.06
CA TRP A 606 17.94 -10.04 -4.39
C TRP A 606 18.18 -11.06 -5.51
N ARG A 607 19.29 -11.82 -5.43
CA ARG A 607 19.55 -12.95 -6.33
C ARG A 607 18.44 -14.01 -6.25
N MET A 608 17.95 -14.31 -5.05
CA MET A 608 16.81 -15.19 -4.80
C MET A 608 15.53 -14.65 -5.46
N ILE A 609 15.15 -13.40 -5.16
CA ILE A 609 13.95 -12.75 -5.72
C ILE A 609 13.97 -12.78 -7.26
N TRP A 610 15.12 -12.49 -7.87
CA TRP A 610 15.27 -12.56 -9.33
C TRP A 610 15.17 -13.99 -9.86
N GLN A 611 15.85 -14.95 -9.22
CA GLN A 611 15.85 -16.34 -9.65
C GLN A 611 14.45 -16.95 -9.63
N GLU A 612 13.71 -16.72 -8.54
CA GLU A 612 12.41 -17.33 -8.29
C GLU A 612 11.25 -16.60 -8.98
N ASN A 613 11.53 -15.57 -9.77
CA ASN A 613 10.54 -14.72 -10.45
C ASN A 613 9.49 -14.10 -9.50
N SER A 614 9.89 -13.79 -8.26
CA SER A 614 9.02 -13.24 -7.23
C SER A 614 8.68 -11.77 -7.52
N ALA A 615 7.40 -11.47 -7.76
CA ALA A 615 6.91 -10.10 -7.94
C ALA A 615 6.54 -9.40 -6.61
N SER A 616 6.37 -10.15 -5.52
CA SER A 616 5.92 -9.64 -4.23
C SER A 616 6.83 -10.06 -3.08
N VAL A 617 7.19 -9.08 -2.24
CA VAL A 617 8.00 -9.27 -1.03
C VAL A 617 7.22 -8.75 0.19
N VAL A 618 6.84 -9.64 1.09
CA VAL A 618 6.09 -9.34 2.31
C VAL A 618 7.05 -9.24 3.49
N MET A 619 7.17 -8.06 4.08
CA MET A 619 8.01 -7.75 5.23
C MET A 619 7.11 -7.47 6.45
N VAL A 620 7.12 -8.34 7.45
CA VAL A 620 6.30 -8.23 8.69
C VAL A 620 7.17 -7.98 9.93
N THR A 621 8.13 -7.07 9.83
CA THR A 621 8.99 -6.62 10.94
C THR A 621 9.52 -5.22 10.64
N ASN A 622 9.65 -4.37 11.66
CA ASN A 622 10.39 -3.12 11.51
C ASN A 622 11.91 -3.40 11.45
N LEU A 623 12.69 -2.47 10.91
CA LEU A 623 14.16 -2.62 10.83
C LEU A 623 14.81 -2.72 12.22
N VAL A 624 14.29 -1.97 13.20
CA VAL A 624 14.77 -1.91 14.58
C VAL A 624 13.59 -1.94 15.53
N GLU A 625 13.65 -2.81 16.54
CA GLU A 625 12.60 -3.04 17.54
C GLU A 625 13.27 -3.15 18.92
N VAL A 626 12.80 -2.41 19.93
CA VAL A 626 13.45 -2.21 21.26
C VAL A 626 14.96 -1.93 21.17
N GLY A 627 15.40 -1.18 20.15
CA GLY A 627 16.82 -0.86 19.91
C GLY A 627 17.68 -2.02 19.39
N ARG A 628 17.07 -3.17 19.03
CA ARG A 628 17.75 -4.31 18.39
C ARG A 628 17.44 -4.32 16.89
N VAL A 629 18.46 -4.51 16.05
CA VAL A 629 18.28 -4.67 14.59
C VAL A 629 17.62 -6.01 14.31
N LYS A 630 16.47 -5.99 13.63
CA LYS A 630 15.69 -7.17 13.26
C LYS A 630 15.92 -7.56 11.80
N CYS A 631 16.12 -6.57 10.93
CA CYS A 631 16.38 -6.69 9.50
C CYS A 631 17.26 -5.50 9.07
N VAL A 632 18.19 -5.67 8.12
CA VAL A 632 18.85 -4.50 7.50
C VAL A 632 17.95 -3.91 6.41
N ARG A 633 18.15 -2.64 6.06
CA ARG A 633 17.46 -2.05 4.90
C ARG A 633 18.11 -2.63 3.64
N TYR A 634 17.34 -3.40 2.88
CA TYR A 634 17.79 -4.06 1.65
C TYR A 634 17.32 -3.33 0.38
N TRP A 635 16.79 -2.11 0.51
CA TRP A 635 16.26 -1.33 -0.60
C TRP A 635 16.82 0.11 -0.61
N PRO A 636 16.91 0.74 -1.80
CA PRO A 636 17.42 2.11 -1.95
C PRO A 636 16.34 3.18 -1.70
N ASP A 637 16.80 4.43 -1.57
CA ASP A 637 15.92 5.62 -1.64
C ASP A 637 15.72 6.12 -3.09
N ASP A 638 16.60 5.72 -4.00
CA ASP A 638 16.49 5.90 -5.47
C ASP A 638 16.98 4.61 -6.13
N THR A 639 18.29 4.47 -6.38
CA THR A 639 18.85 3.36 -7.13
C THR A 639 20.11 2.82 -6.47
N GLU A 640 20.21 1.48 -6.35
CA GLU A 640 21.39 0.79 -5.82
C GLU A 640 21.60 -0.55 -6.56
N VAL A 641 22.82 -1.11 -6.49
CA VAL A 641 23.18 -2.38 -7.14
C VAL A 641 23.64 -3.37 -6.09
N TYR A 642 22.92 -4.49 -5.98
CA TYR A 642 23.20 -5.58 -5.04
C TYR A 642 23.76 -6.77 -5.81
N GLY A 643 25.10 -6.86 -5.90
CA GLY A 643 25.77 -7.85 -6.73
C GLY A 643 25.62 -7.53 -8.22
N ASP A 644 24.88 -8.38 -8.95
CA ASP A 644 24.53 -8.15 -10.36
C ASP A 644 23.08 -7.66 -10.56
N ILE A 645 22.32 -7.47 -9.48
CA ILE A 645 20.94 -6.99 -9.50
C ILE A 645 20.91 -5.47 -9.23
N LYS A 646 20.48 -4.69 -10.23
CA LYS A 646 20.14 -3.26 -10.07
C LYS A 646 18.69 -3.14 -9.59
N VAL A 647 18.47 -2.36 -8.54
CA VAL A 647 17.15 -2.05 -7.98
C VAL A 647 16.95 -0.54 -8.01
N THR A 648 15.82 -0.09 -8.54
CA THR A 648 15.40 1.32 -8.57
C THR A 648 14.02 1.46 -7.95
N LEU A 649 13.89 2.30 -6.92
CA LEU A 649 12.61 2.69 -6.34
C LEU A 649 11.83 3.57 -7.33
N ILE A 650 10.60 3.18 -7.62
CA ILE A 650 9.68 3.94 -8.47
C ILE A 650 8.71 4.75 -7.62
N GLU A 651 8.16 4.13 -6.57
CA GLU A 651 7.07 4.68 -5.78
C GLU A 651 7.10 4.16 -4.35
N THR A 652 6.64 4.98 -3.40
CA THR A 652 6.40 4.60 -2.01
C THR A 652 5.05 5.14 -1.59
N GLU A 653 4.15 4.24 -1.21
CA GLU A 653 2.80 4.52 -0.75
C GLU A 653 2.75 4.27 0.77
N PRO A 654 2.89 5.32 1.61
CA PRO A 654 2.68 5.19 3.04
C PRO A 654 1.18 5.14 3.36
N LEU A 655 0.81 4.18 4.20
CA LEU A 655 -0.50 4.01 4.81
C LEU A 655 -0.30 3.92 6.33
N ALA A 656 -1.40 3.93 7.09
CA ALA A 656 -1.31 3.94 8.55
C ALA A 656 -0.57 2.72 9.14
N GLU A 657 -0.94 1.52 8.69
CA GLU A 657 -0.44 0.26 9.29
C GLU A 657 0.66 -0.44 8.49
N TYR A 658 0.88 -0.03 7.24
CA TYR A 658 1.85 -0.61 6.33
C TYR A 658 2.33 0.38 5.26
N VAL A 659 3.39 0.01 4.54
CA VAL A 659 3.95 0.79 3.42
C VAL A 659 4.13 -0.12 2.22
N ILE A 660 3.64 0.29 1.05
CA ILE A 660 3.93 -0.37 -0.23
C ILE A 660 5.09 0.38 -0.90
N ARG A 661 6.04 -0.35 -1.48
CA ARG A 661 7.09 0.20 -2.36
C ARG A 661 7.13 -0.56 -3.66
N THR A 662 7.13 0.17 -4.77
CA THR A 662 7.26 -0.42 -6.11
C THR A 662 8.67 -0.16 -6.62
N PHE A 663 9.35 -1.22 -7.04
CA PHE A 663 10.70 -1.20 -7.59
C PHE A 663 10.70 -1.68 -9.04
N THR A 664 11.57 -1.11 -9.87
CA THR A 664 12.07 -1.81 -11.06
C THR A 664 13.39 -2.49 -10.73
N VAL A 665 13.51 -3.73 -11.20
CA VAL A 665 14.66 -4.60 -10.94
C VAL A 665 15.20 -5.13 -12.26
N GLN A 666 16.52 -5.11 -12.43
CA GLN A 666 17.21 -5.56 -13.64
C GLN A 666 18.49 -6.31 -13.29
N LYS A 667 18.67 -7.52 -13.83
CA LYS A 667 19.94 -8.27 -13.73
C LYS A 667 20.93 -7.84 -14.82
N LYS A 668 22.20 -7.65 -14.46
CA LYS A 668 23.29 -7.32 -15.39
C LYS A 668 23.40 -8.40 -16.47
N GLY A 669 23.47 -7.96 -17.73
CA GLY A 669 23.50 -8.86 -18.90
C GLY A 669 22.13 -9.35 -19.38
N TYR A 670 21.03 -9.00 -18.70
CA TYR A 670 19.67 -9.30 -19.12
C TYR A 670 18.97 -8.00 -19.57
N HIS A 671 18.20 -8.09 -20.66
CA HIS A 671 17.36 -6.98 -21.15
C HIS A 671 16.00 -6.90 -20.43
N GLU A 672 15.67 -7.91 -19.62
CA GLU A 672 14.45 -7.95 -18.83
C GLU A 672 14.50 -6.95 -17.67
N ILE A 673 13.41 -6.22 -17.46
CA ILE A 673 13.17 -5.38 -16.29
C ILE A 673 11.87 -5.87 -15.66
N ARG A 674 11.89 -6.16 -14.36
CA ARG A 674 10.73 -6.64 -13.60
C ARG A 674 10.25 -5.59 -12.63
N GLU A 675 8.93 -5.47 -12.48
CA GLU A 675 8.30 -4.70 -11.42
C GLU A 675 8.17 -5.61 -10.18
N ILE A 676 8.64 -5.14 -9.02
CA ILE A 676 8.59 -5.89 -7.75
C ILE A 676 8.01 -4.98 -6.68
N ARG A 677 6.98 -5.45 -5.96
CA ARG A 677 6.35 -4.74 -4.85
C ARG A 677 6.83 -5.29 -3.51
N GLN A 678 7.33 -4.41 -2.63
CA GLN A 678 7.50 -4.71 -1.21
C GLN A 678 6.28 -4.22 -0.44
N PHE A 679 5.66 -5.11 0.32
CA PHE A 679 4.59 -4.83 1.26
C PHE A 679 5.17 -4.90 2.68
N HIS A 680 5.32 -3.76 3.36
CA HIS A 680 5.95 -3.68 4.68
C HIS A 680 4.92 -3.36 5.76
N PHE A 681 4.49 -4.37 6.53
CA PHE A 681 3.59 -4.20 7.67
C PHE A 681 4.38 -3.67 8.87
N THR A 682 4.11 -2.42 9.27
CA THR A 682 4.88 -1.68 10.28
C THR A 682 4.26 -1.74 11.67
N SER A 683 3.00 -2.16 11.80
CA SER A 683 2.22 -2.10 13.04
C SER A 683 2.23 -3.37 13.89
N TRP A 684 3.07 -4.36 13.57
CA TRP A 684 3.26 -5.50 14.47
C TRP A 684 4.11 -5.09 15.68
N PRO A 685 3.63 -5.23 16.93
CA PRO A 685 4.37 -4.80 18.11
C PRO A 685 5.66 -5.59 18.36
N ASP A 686 6.63 -4.92 18.99
CA ASP A 686 7.93 -5.47 19.38
C ASP A 686 7.84 -6.73 20.27
N HIS A 687 6.76 -6.83 21.07
CA HIS A 687 6.42 -7.96 21.93
C HIS A 687 4.99 -8.43 21.64
N GLY A 688 4.79 -9.73 21.59
CA GLY A 688 3.50 -10.37 21.35
C GLY A 688 2.93 -10.16 19.95
N VAL A 689 1.63 -9.87 19.90
CA VAL A 689 0.80 -9.84 18.69
C VAL A 689 0.01 -8.51 18.61
N PRO A 690 -0.44 -8.08 17.41
CA PRO A 690 -1.37 -6.96 17.29
C PRO A 690 -2.61 -7.15 18.17
N CYS A 691 -3.14 -6.06 18.76
CA CYS A 691 -4.31 -6.14 19.63
C CYS A 691 -5.59 -6.61 18.89
N TYR A 692 -5.63 -6.41 17.57
CA TYR A 692 -6.71 -6.83 16.68
C TYR A 692 -6.15 -7.27 15.34
N ALA A 693 -6.89 -8.10 14.61
CA ALA A 693 -6.44 -8.60 13.32
C ALA A 693 -6.78 -7.66 12.15
N THR A 694 -7.72 -6.72 12.34
CA THR A 694 -8.30 -5.84 11.31
C THR A 694 -7.28 -5.33 10.28
N GLY A 695 -6.18 -4.73 10.74
CA GLY A 695 -5.13 -4.18 9.88
C GLY A 695 -4.30 -5.23 9.13
N LEU A 696 -3.98 -6.35 9.79
CA LEU A 696 -3.27 -7.46 9.14
C LEU A 696 -4.16 -8.15 8.10
N LEU A 697 -5.47 -8.25 8.33
CA LEU A 697 -6.42 -8.79 7.36
C LEU A 697 -6.54 -7.88 6.13
N GLY A 698 -6.60 -6.56 6.33
CA GLY A 698 -6.53 -5.58 5.23
C GLY A 698 -5.22 -5.72 4.44
N PHE A 699 -4.09 -5.88 5.13
CA PHE A 699 -2.78 -6.09 4.54
C PHE A 699 -2.69 -7.40 3.73
N VAL A 700 -3.16 -8.53 4.26
CA VAL A 700 -3.20 -9.84 3.55
C VAL A 700 -4.04 -9.72 2.28
N ARG A 701 -5.23 -9.13 2.37
CA ARG A 701 -6.11 -8.89 1.19
C ARG A 701 -5.42 -8.02 0.15
N GLN A 702 -4.72 -6.97 0.56
CA GLN A 702 -4.00 -6.07 -0.36
C GLN A 702 -2.81 -6.76 -1.05
N VAL A 703 -2.06 -7.61 -0.33
CA VAL A 703 -0.99 -8.44 -0.93
C VAL A 703 -1.60 -9.40 -1.97
N LYS A 704 -2.66 -10.13 -1.61
CA LYS A 704 -3.35 -11.10 -2.48
C LYS A 704 -3.93 -10.44 -3.72
N PHE A 705 -4.47 -9.22 -3.60
CA PHE A 705 -5.03 -8.45 -4.72
C PHE A 705 -3.97 -7.88 -5.68
N LEU A 706 -2.84 -7.39 -5.16
CA LEU A 706 -1.78 -6.76 -5.96
C LEU A 706 -0.67 -7.72 -6.44
N ASN A 707 -0.70 -8.99 -6.04
CA ASN A 707 0.23 -10.02 -6.51
C ASN A 707 -0.20 -10.54 -7.90
N PRO A 708 0.65 -10.46 -8.94
CA PRO A 708 0.32 -10.96 -10.28
C PRO A 708 0.09 -12.49 -10.30
N PRO A 709 -0.92 -13.00 -11.02
CA PRO A 709 -1.18 -14.45 -11.11
C PRO A 709 -0.03 -15.27 -11.72
N GLU A 710 0.74 -14.67 -12.63
CA GLU A 710 1.88 -15.28 -13.32
C GLU A 710 3.22 -15.12 -12.55
N ALA A 711 3.19 -14.54 -11.34
CA ALA A 711 4.38 -14.36 -10.52
C ALA A 711 4.85 -15.69 -9.91
N GLY A 712 6.15 -15.76 -9.63
CA GLY A 712 6.71 -16.81 -8.78
C GLY A 712 6.32 -16.63 -7.30
N PRO A 713 6.94 -17.42 -6.40
CA PRO A 713 6.55 -17.47 -4.99
C PRO A 713 6.59 -16.11 -4.30
N ILE A 714 5.63 -15.84 -3.41
CA ILE A 714 5.61 -14.63 -2.59
C ILE A 714 6.70 -14.76 -1.52
N VAL A 715 7.66 -13.84 -1.49
CA VAL A 715 8.77 -13.88 -0.51
C VAL A 715 8.30 -13.24 0.80
N VAL A 716 8.09 -14.05 1.84
CA VAL A 716 7.61 -13.59 3.15
C VAL A 716 8.73 -13.65 4.19
N HIS A 717 9.01 -12.53 4.86
CA HIS A 717 10.05 -12.47 5.88
C HIS A 717 9.68 -11.61 7.09
N CYS A 718 10.31 -11.92 8.21
CA CYS A 718 10.32 -11.10 9.42
C CYS A 718 11.77 -10.86 9.83
N SER A 719 12.13 -11.06 11.10
CA SER A 719 13.54 -11.14 11.52
C SER A 719 14.14 -12.53 11.27
N ALA A 720 13.50 -13.59 11.79
CA ALA A 720 13.98 -14.97 11.66
C ALA A 720 13.32 -15.76 10.50
N GLY A 721 12.26 -15.22 9.89
CA GLY A 721 11.45 -15.96 8.92
C GLY A 721 10.63 -17.09 9.52
N ALA A 722 10.27 -16.96 10.81
CA ALA A 722 9.61 -18.00 11.61
C ALA A 722 8.26 -17.51 12.15
N GLY A 723 8.22 -16.83 13.31
CA GLY A 723 6.98 -16.43 13.98
C GLY A 723 5.97 -15.64 13.13
N ARG A 724 6.18 -14.33 12.97
CA ARG A 724 5.26 -13.44 12.22
C ARG A 724 5.07 -13.85 10.76
N THR A 725 6.11 -14.43 10.13
CA THR A 725 6.07 -15.00 8.78
C THR A 725 5.08 -16.16 8.70
N GLY A 726 5.14 -17.09 9.66
CA GLY A 726 4.21 -18.20 9.76
C GLY A 726 2.78 -17.74 10.04
N CYS A 727 2.57 -16.69 10.85
CA CYS A 727 1.24 -16.12 11.05
C CYS A 727 0.63 -15.58 9.75
N PHE A 728 1.40 -14.80 8.98
CA PHE A 728 0.93 -14.27 7.70
C PHE A 728 0.52 -15.40 6.74
N ILE A 729 1.38 -16.40 6.57
CA ILE A 729 1.13 -17.53 5.66
C ILE A 729 -0.05 -18.38 6.16
N ALA A 730 -0.10 -18.73 7.45
CA ALA A 730 -1.20 -19.52 8.01
C ALA A 730 -2.56 -18.82 7.89
N ILE A 731 -2.61 -17.49 8.09
CA ILE A 731 -3.84 -16.72 7.90
C ILE A 731 -4.27 -16.79 6.43
N ASP A 732 -3.38 -16.49 5.47
CA ASP A 732 -3.73 -16.48 4.03
C ASP A 732 -4.26 -17.85 3.55
N ILE A 733 -3.58 -18.95 3.92
CA ILE A 733 -3.99 -20.33 3.62
C ILE A 733 -5.36 -20.67 4.24
N MET A 734 -5.60 -20.27 5.49
CA MET A 734 -6.85 -20.58 6.19
C MET A 734 -8.02 -19.70 5.73
N LEU A 735 -7.77 -18.49 5.24
CA LEU A 735 -8.79 -17.69 4.56
C LEU A 735 -9.21 -18.35 3.23
N ASP A 736 -8.25 -18.85 2.45
CA ASP A 736 -8.56 -19.64 1.24
C ASP A 736 -9.37 -20.90 1.58
N MET A 737 -9.01 -21.65 2.64
CA MET A 737 -9.77 -22.84 3.07
C MET A 737 -11.19 -22.48 3.53
N ALA A 738 -11.34 -21.40 4.31
CA ALA A 738 -12.65 -20.92 4.78
C ALA A 738 -13.56 -20.49 3.60
N GLU A 739 -13.00 -19.77 2.62
CA GLU A 739 -13.73 -19.30 1.43
C GLU A 739 -14.13 -20.44 0.49
N ASN A 740 -13.30 -21.48 0.33
CA ASN A 740 -13.54 -22.56 -0.64
C ASN A 740 -14.28 -23.78 -0.06
N GLU A 741 -14.07 -24.13 1.22
CA GLU A 741 -14.63 -25.35 1.83
C GLU A 741 -15.61 -25.07 2.98
N GLY A 742 -15.67 -23.84 3.51
CA GLY A 742 -16.48 -23.52 4.70
C GLY A 742 -15.97 -24.14 6.00
N VAL A 743 -14.71 -24.59 6.03
CA VAL A 743 -14.00 -25.16 7.17
C VAL A 743 -12.60 -24.53 7.31
N VAL A 744 -11.98 -24.67 8.48
CA VAL A 744 -10.59 -24.27 8.75
C VAL A 744 -9.89 -25.34 9.58
N ASP A 745 -8.60 -25.56 9.33
CA ASP A 745 -7.78 -26.56 10.03
C ASP A 745 -6.40 -25.97 10.40
N ILE A 746 -6.42 -25.13 11.42
CA ILE A 746 -5.27 -24.29 11.81
C ILE A 746 -4.15 -25.16 12.40
N PHE A 747 -4.49 -26.21 13.16
CA PHE A 747 -3.52 -27.15 13.72
C PHE A 747 -2.76 -27.90 12.63
N ASN A 748 -3.46 -28.57 11.71
CA ASN A 748 -2.78 -29.34 10.67
C ASN A 748 -2.06 -28.41 9.68
N CYS A 749 -2.58 -27.20 9.42
CA CYS A 749 -1.87 -26.16 8.67
C CYS A 749 -0.53 -25.79 9.32
N VAL A 750 -0.51 -25.38 10.60
CA VAL A 750 0.74 -24.99 11.29
C VAL A 750 1.69 -26.18 11.44
N ARG A 751 1.17 -27.40 11.66
CA ARG A 751 1.99 -28.63 11.65
C ARG A 751 2.69 -28.84 10.31
N GLU A 752 1.99 -28.65 9.19
CA GLU A 752 2.56 -28.79 7.85
C GLU A 752 3.58 -27.68 7.55
N LEU A 753 3.28 -26.43 7.92
CA LEU A 753 4.24 -25.32 7.86
C LEU A 753 5.55 -25.67 8.59
N ARG A 754 5.46 -26.26 9.79
CA ARG A 754 6.63 -26.71 10.57
C ARG A 754 7.36 -27.93 9.99
N SER A 755 6.73 -28.70 9.10
CA SER A 755 7.40 -29.75 8.30
C SER A 755 8.40 -29.10 7.34
N GLN A 756 8.01 -27.98 6.71
CA GLN A 756 8.73 -27.33 5.63
C GLN A 756 9.75 -26.29 6.13
N ARG A 757 9.51 -25.62 7.28
CA ARG A 757 10.49 -24.75 7.94
C ARG A 757 10.32 -24.71 9.46
N VAL A 758 11.44 -24.80 10.17
CA VAL A 758 11.48 -24.81 11.65
C VAL A 758 10.72 -23.64 12.29
N ASN A 759 9.86 -23.97 13.26
CA ASN A 759 9.18 -23.03 14.15
C ASN A 759 8.36 -21.90 13.46
N LEU A 760 7.77 -22.15 12.29
CA LEU A 760 6.68 -21.29 11.79
C LEU A 760 5.54 -21.25 12.83
N VAL A 761 5.02 -20.04 13.09
CA VAL A 761 4.16 -19.70 14.25
C VAL A 761 4.86 -20.06 15.58
N GLN A 762 5.71 -19.15 16.05
CA GLN A 762 6.80 -19.42 16.99
C GLN A 762 6.39 -19.36 18.47
N THR A 763 5.20 -18.86 18.80
CA THR A 763 4.73 -18.70 20.18
C THR A 763 3.25 -18.99 20.31
N GLU A 764 2.78 -19.44 21.48
CA GLU A 764 1.36 -19.66 21.78
C GLU A 764 0.50 -18.42 21.46
N GLU A 765 0.93 -17.22 21.87
CA GLU A 765 0.24 -15.95 21.56
C GLU A 765 0.00 -15.74 20.05
N GLN A 766 0.98 -16.12 19.23
CA GLN A 766 0.90 -16.07 17.76
C GLN A 766 -0.10 -17.11 17.21
N TYR A 767 -0.19 -18.28 17.83
CA TYR A 767 -1.12 -19.34 17.44
C TYR A 767 -2.58 -18.96 17.77
N VAL A 768 -2.81 -18.38 18.96
CA VAL A 768 -4.11 -17.81 19.35
C VAL A 768 -4.49 -16.63 18.44
N PHE A 769 -3.53 -15.77 18.07
CA PHE A 769 -3.78 -14.65 17.16
C PHE A 769 -4.16 -15.08 15.74
N VAL A 770 -3.61 -16.19 15.22
CA VAL A 770 -4.05 -16.76 13.92
C VAL A 770 -5.53 -17.17 14.00
N HIS A 771 -5.96 -17.82 15.09
CA HIS A 771 -7.37 -18.16 15.31
C HIS A 771 -8.27 -16.91 15.38
N ASP A 772 -7.86 -15.89 16.13
CA ASP A 772 -8.62 -14.64 16.26
C ASP A 772 -8.72 -13.88 14.92
N ALA A 773 -7.66 -13.90 14.11
CA ALA A 773 -7.66 -13.28 12.78
C ALA A 773 -8.61 -13.97 11.81
N ILE A 774 -8.59 -15.30 11.77
CA ILE A 774 -9.50 -16.09 10.92
C ILE A 774 -10.95 -15.89 11.39
N LEU A 775 -11.20 -15.92 12.70
CA LEU A 775 -12.53 -15.62 13.26
C LEU A 775 -13.02 -14.21 12.89
N GLU A 776 -12.19 -13.19 13.05
CA GLU A 776 -12.54 -11.82 12.68
C GLU A 776 -12.87 -11.72 11.19
N ALA A 777 -12.07 -12.34 10.32
CA ALA A 777 -12.31 -12.37 8.88
C ALA A 777 -13.60 -13.09 8.50
N CYS A 778 -13.89 -14.25 9.10
CA CYS A 778 -15.11 -15.02 8.85
C CYS A 778 -16.38 -14.29 9.34
N LEU A 779 -16.30 -13.56 10.46
CA LEU A 779 -17.41 -12.76 10.98
C LEU A 779 -17.66 -11.48 10.18
N CYS A 780 -16.59 -10.83 9.69
CA CYS A 780 -16.68 -9.54 9.00
C CYS A 780 -16.88 -9.67 7.48
N GLY A 781 -16.42 -10.76 6.87
CA GLY A 781 -16.41 -10.94 5.42
C GLY A 781 -15.47 -9.97 4.69
N ASN A 782 -15.58 -9.90 3.37
CA ASN A 782 -14.89 -8.92 2.53
C ASN A 782 -15.86 -7.81 2.09
N THR A 783 -15.63 -6.60 2.60
CA THR A 783 -16.49 -5.41 2.45
C THR A 783 -15.90 -4.35 1.52
N ALA A 784 -14.71 -4.59 0.96
CA ALA A 784 -14.05 -3.67 0.05
C ALA A 784 -14.72 -3.64 -1.33
N ILE A 785 -15.13 -2.45 -1.77
CA ILE A 785 -15.82 -2.22 -3.04
C ILE A 785 -14.93 -1.39 -3.98
N PRO A 786 -14.63 -1.86 -5.20
CA PRO A 786 -13.92 -1.05 -6.20
C PRO A 786 -14.69 0.22 -6.56
N VAL A 787 -14.01 1.36 -6.66
CA VAL A 787 -14.63 2.67 -6.96
C VAL A 787 -15.45 2.65 -8.25
N CYS A 788 -15.02 1.91 -9.27
CA CYS A 788 -15.74 1.78 -10.53
C CYS A 788 -17.09 1.03 -10.43
N GLU A 789 -17.29 0.21 -9.39
CA GLU A 789 -18.53 -0.55 -9.15
C GLU A 789 -19.33 0.01 -7.97
N PHE A 790 -18.76 0.92 -7.19
CA PHE A 790 -19.37 1.44 -5.97
C PHE A 790 -20.79 1.98 -6.18
N ARG A 791 -21.05 2.69 -7.28
CA ARG A 791 -22.39 3.26 -7.55
C ARG A 791 -23.46 2.17 -7.71
N SER A 792 -23.19 1.10 -8.44
CA SER A 792 -24.17 0.01 -8.65
C SER A 792 -24.31 -0.85 -7.41
N ILE A 793 -23.19 -1.20 -6.76
CA ILE A 793 -23.18 -2.00 -5.53
C ILE A 793 -23.90 -1.25 -4.41
N TYR A 794 -23.63 0.05 -4.20
CA TYR A 794 -24.28 0.88 -3.18
C TYR A 794 -25.82 0.82 -3.26
N TYR A 795 -26.40 0.94 -4.45
CA TYR A 795 -27.86 0.84 -4.61
C TYR A 795 -28.41 -0.56 -4.29
N ASN A 796 -27.64 -1.62 -4.54
CA ASN A 796 -28.02 -2.99 -4.18
C ASN A 796 -27.95 -3.21 -2.67
N ILE A 797 -26.82 -2.90 -2.02
CA ILE A 797 -26.62 -3.10 -0.57
C ILE A 797 -27.47 -2.17 0.30
N SER A 798 -27.93 -1.05 -0.26
CA SER A 798 -28.90 -0.14 0.36
C SER A 798 -30.36 -0.59 0.22
N ARG A 799 -30.66 -1.52 -0.68
CA ARG A 799 -32.03 -1.97 -0.95
C ARG A 799 -32.55 -2.78 0.24
N LEU A 800 -33.77 -2.48 0.69
CA LEU A 800 -34.46 -3.31 1.67
C LEU A 800 -34.96 -4.59 1.00
N ASP A 801 -34.67 -5.73 1.62
CA ASP A 801 -35.33 -6.99 1.34
C ASP A 801 -36.75 -6.97 1.95
N PRO A 802 -37.82 -7.14 1.13
CA PRO A 802 -39.19 -7.16 1.62
C PRO A 802 -39.52 -8.27 2.62
N GLN A 803 -38.77 -9.38 2.63
CA GLN A 803 -39.03 -10.52 3.53
C GLN A 803 -38.45 -10.30 4.92
N THR A 804 -37.21 -9.83 5.01
CA THR A 804 -36.49 -9.63 6.28
C THR A 804 -36.64 -8.22 6.85
N ASN A 805 -37.08 -7.25 6.03
CA ASN A 805 -37.06 -5.82 6.34
C ASN A 805 -35.66 -5.34 6.81
N SER A 806 -34.62 -5.91 6.20
CA SER A 806 -33.22 -5.51 6.38
C SER A 806 -32.57 -5.16 5.05
N SER A 807 -31.39 -4.55 5.12
CA SER A 807 -30.53 -4.29 3.98
C SER A 807 -29.10 -4.65 4.38
N GLN A 808 -28.24 -4.96 3.41
CA GLN A 808 -26.87 -5.37 3.71
C GLN A 808 -26.09 -4.31 4.50
N ILE A 809 -26.31 -3.01 4.27
CA ILE A 809 -25.72 -1.93 5.11
C ILE A 809 -26.19 -2.02 6.58
N LYS A 810 -27.44 -2.41 6.82
CA LYS A 810 -27.99 -2.60 8.17
C LYS A 810 -27.44 -3.87 8.83
N ASP A 811 -27.23 -4.93 8.05
CA ASP A 811 -26.65 -6.18 8.53
C ASP A 811 -25.15 -6.03 8.83
N GLU A 812 -24.40 -5.32 7.97
CA GLU A 812 -23.03 -4.86 8.23
C GLU A 812 -22.92 -4.08 9.54
N PHE A 813 -23.82 -3.13 9.79
CA PHE A 813 -23.81 -2.34 11.02
C PHE A 813 -24.13 -3.18 12.27
N GLN A 814 -25.00 -4.20 12.14
CA GLN A 814 -25.24 -5.18 13.20
C GLN A 814 -23.99 -6.02 13.47
N THR A 815 -23.32 -6.51 12.41
CA THR A 815 -22.03 -7.20 12.52
C THR A 815 -20.99 -6.32 13.20
N LEU A 816 -20.84 -5.05 12.80
CA LEU A 816 -19.96 -4.08 13.48
C LEU A 816 -20.25 -4.02 14.98
N ASN A 817 -21.52 -3.95 15.39
CA ASN A 817 -21.90 -3.91 16.81
C ASN A 817 -21.54 -5.21 17.55
N ILE A 818 -21.57 -6.37 16.88
CA ILE A 818 -21.17 -7.67 17.43
C ILE A 818 -19.64 -7.77 17.57
N VAL A 819 -18.89 -7.32 16.55
CA VAL A 819 -17.41 -7.37 16.53
C VAL A 819 -16.73 -6.15 17.17
N THR A 820 -17.50 -5.15 17.64
CA THR A 820 -16.97 -4.05 18.46
C THR A 820 -16.41 -4.63 19.76
N PRO A 821 -15.12 -4.40 20.08
CA PRO A 821 -14.51 -4.89 21.31
C PRO A 821 -15.24 -4.36 22.55
N ARG A 822 -15.59 -5.26 23.47
CA ARG A 822 -16.15 -4.87 24.77
C ARG A 822 -15.04 -4.30 25.64
N VAL A 823 -15.08 -2.99 25.84
CA VAL A 823 -14.20 -2.25 26.75
C VAL A 823 -14.40 -2.78 28.17
N ARG A 824 -13.31 -3.17 28.84
CA ARG A 824 -13.33 -3.58 30.24
C ARG A 824 -12.76 -2.49 31.15
N PRO A 825 -13.08 -2.48 32.46
CA PRO A 825 -12.53 -1.49 33.38
C PRO A 825 -10.99 -1.46 33.40
N GLU A 826 -10.34 -2.62 33.25
CA GLU A 826 -8.88 -2.71 33.14
C GLU A 826 -8.29 -2.03 31.89
N ASP A 827 -9.06 -1.91 30.80
CA ASP A 827 -8.60 -1.26 29.55
C ASP A 827 -8.66 0.27 29.60
N CYS A 828 -9.40 0.84 30.57
CA CYS A 828 -9.61 2.28 30.77
C CYS A 828 -9.16 2.72 32.18
N SER A 829 -8.22 1.99 32.78
CA SER A 829 -7.82 2.15 34.18
C SER A 829 -7.38 3.58 34.53
N ILE A 830 -6.77 4.29 33.59
CA ILE A 830 -6.29 5.67 33.79
C ILE A 830 -7.46 6.66 33.79
N GLY A 831 -8.45 6.48 32.90
CA GLY A 831 -9.66 7.29 32.88
C GLY A 831 -10.55 7.10 34.11
N LEU A 832 -10.51 5.89 34.70
CA LEU A 832 -11.24 5.51 35.91
C LEU A 832 -10.59 5.95 37.23
N LEU A 833 -9.41 6.57 37.21
CA LEU A 833 -8.77 7.10 38.42
C LEU A 833 -9.63 8.23 39.03
N PRO A 834 -9.88 8.26 40.37
CA PRO A 834 -10.74 9.27 41.00
C PRO A 834 -10.36 10.73 40.68
N ARG A 835 -9.05 11.00 40.52
CA ARG A 835 -8.51 12.34 40.16
C ARG A 835 -8.77 12.79 38.71
N ASN A 836 -9.38 11.92 37.90
CA ASN A 836 -9.69 12.13 36.49
C ASN A 836 -11.20 12.09 36.22
N HIS A 837 -12.04 11.73 37.22
CA HIS A 837 -13.49 11.58 37.04
C HIS A 837 -14.16 12.87 36.56
N ASP A 838 -13.80 14.01 37.15
CA ASP A 838 -14.33 15.33 36.78
C ASP A 838 -13.84 15.82 35.41
N LYS A 839 -12.84 15.16 34.81
CA LYS A 839 -12.33 15.45 33.46
C LYS A 839 -13.08 14.70 32.37
N ASN A 840 -13.93 13.73 32.73
CA ASN A 840 -14.73 12.95 31.79
C ASN A 840 -16.15 13.51 31.72
N ARG A 841 -16.64 13.76 30.51
CA ARG A 841 -18.04 14.17 30.30
C ARG A 841 -19.03 13.03 30.57
N CYS A 842 -18.61 11.80 30.28
CA CYS A 842 -19.36 10.58 30.55
C CYS A 842 -18.38 9.45 30.92
N MET A 843 -18.68 8.70 31.98
CA MET A 843 -17.85 7.58 32.43
C MET A 843 -18.04 6.31 31.59
N ASP A 844 -19.11 6.24 30.78
CA ASP A 844 -19.32 5.16 29.81
C ASP A 844 -18.53 5.39 28.49
N VAL A 845 -17.96 6.60 28.31
CA VAL A 845 -17.31 7.05 27.06
C VAL A 845 -15.83 7.36 27.30
N LEU A 846 -15.12 6.39 27.89
CA LEU A 846 -13.68 6.50 28.13
C LEU A 846 -12.86 6.05 26.90
N PRO A 847 -11.71 6.69 26.62
CA PRO A 847 -10.71 6.16 25.69
C PRO A 847 -9.95 5.00 26.35
N LEU A 848 -9.43 4.09 25.51
CA LEU A 848 -8.59 2.97 25.96
C LEU A 848 -7.19 3.47 26.34
N ASP A 849 -6.61 2.93 27.41
CA ASP A 849 -5.34 3.38 27.99
C ASP A 849 -4.18 3.35 26.97
N ARG A 850 -4.19 2.38 26.04
CA ARG A 850 -3.21 2.27 24.95
C ARG A 850 -3.33 3.35 23.86
N CYS A 851 -4.49 4.00 23.76
CA CYS A 851 -4.78 5.06 22.78
C CYS A 851 -4.66 6.47 23.39
N LEU A 852 -4.42 6.59 24.70
CA LEU A 852 -4.39 7.87 25.41
C LEU A 852 -3.23 8.77 24.96
N PRO A 853 -3.49 10.04 24.61
CA PRO A 853 -2.46 11.07 24.61
C PRO A 853 -2.14 11.51 26.04
N PHE A 854 -0.86 11.48 26.42
CA PHE A 854 -0.39 11.96 27.71
C PHE A 854 0.18 13.38 27.57
N LEU A 855 -0.38 14.33 28.31
CA LEU A 855 0.08 15.72 28.30
C LEU A 855 1.47 15.85 28.91
N ILE A 856 2.29 16.75 28.35
CA ILE A 856 3.64 17.02 28.85
C ILE A 856 3.52 17.96 30.05
N SER A 857 3.77 17.44 31.24
CA SER A 857 3.83 18.20 32.49
C SER A 857 5.19 18.88 32.64
N VAL A 858 5.18 20.10 33.19
CA VAL A 858 6.36 20.85 33.62
C VAL A 858 6.12 21.21 35.08
N ASP A 859 7.01 20.74 35.97
CA ASP A 859 7.08 20.98 37.42
C ASP A 859 5.78 21.21 38.20
N GLY A 860 5.34 20.17 38.93
CA GLY A 860 4.34 20.27 40.01
C GLY A 860 2.90 19.96 39.62
N GLU A 861 2.53 19.99 38.33
CA GLU A 861 1.20 19.57 37.89
C GLU A 861 1.02 18.05 38.00
N SER A 862 -0.03 17.64 38.72
CA SER A 862 -0.28 16.23 39.11
C SER A 862 -1.05 15.39 38.09
N SER A 863 -1.65 16.01 37.07
CA SER A 863 -2.46 15.33 36.05
C SER A 863 -1.91 15.55 34.65
N ASN A 864 -1.64 14.45 33.95
CA ASN A 864 -1.28 14.38 32.54
C ASN A 864 -2.37 13.75 31.65
N TYR A 865 -3.58 13.61 32.20
CA TYR A 865 -4.73 12.98 31.55
C TYR A 865 -5.69 13.99 30.91
N ILE A 866 -6.21 13.62 29.74
CA ILE A 866 -7.34 14.23 29.05
C ILE A 866 -8.18 13.12 28.39
N ASN A 867 -9.51 13.24 28.35
CA ASN A 867 -10.38 12.29 27.65
C ASN A 867 -10.27 12.50 26.13
N ALA A 868 -9.26 11.86 25.54
CA ALA A 868 -9.00 11.87 24.11
C ALA A 868 -8.37 10.52 23.69
N ALA A 869 -8.45 10.18 22.41
CA ALA A 869 -7.80 9.01 21.83
C ALA A 869 -7.06 9.39 20.55
N LEU A 870 -5.82 8.91 20.43
CA LEU A 870 -5.07 8.90 19.18
C LEU A 870 -5.74 7.91 18.22
N MET A 871 -5.93 8.32 16.97
CA MET A 871 -6.56 7.51 15.94
C MET A 871 -5.87 7.69 14.60
N ASP A 872 -5.74 6.59 13.89
CA ASP A 872 -5.17 6.54 12.56
C ASP A 872 -6.19 7.03 11.52
N SER A 873 -5.71 7.60 10.42
CA SER A 873 -6.50 7.71 9.19
C SER A 873 -6.25 6.47 8.31
N HIS A 874 -6.68 6.48 7.05
CA HIS A 874 -6.25 5.43 6.11
C HIS A 874 -4.75 5.57 5.80
N LYS A 875 -4.30 6.82 5.66
CA LYS A 875 -2.95 7.17 5.21
C LYS A 875 -1.91 7.30 6.32
N GLN A 876 -2.28 7.76 7.51
CA GLN A 876 -1.33 8.21 8.53
C GLN A 876 -1.64 7.64 9.92
N PRO A 877 -0.62 7.12 10.64
CA PRO A 877 -0.80 6.70 12.02
C PRO A 877 -0.91 7.91 12.96
N ALA A 878 -1.86 7.85 13.90
CA ALA A 878 -2.23 8.92 14.82
C ALA A 878 -2.49 10.27 14.11
N ALA A 879 -3.13 10.26 12.93
CA ALA A 879 -3.48 11.47 12.17
C ALA A 879 -4.52 12.33 12.92
N PHE A 880 -5.47 11.67 13.58
CA PHE A 880 -6.52 12.29 14.36
C PHE A 880 -6.27 12.18 15.86
N ILE A 881 -6.74 13.18 16.59
CA ILE A 881 -6.94 13.08 18.03
C ILE A 881 -8.41 13.34 18.32
N VAL A 882 -9.17 12.29 18.64
CA VAL A 882 -10.60 12.40 18.90
C VAL A 882 -10.82 12.65 20.39
N THR A 883 -11.54 13.72 20.73
CA THR A 883 -11.78 14.16 22.12
C THR A 883 -13.24 14.59 22.31
N GLN A 884 -13.70 14.59 23.56
CA GLN A 884 -14.95 15.25 23.95
C GLN A 884 -14.85 16.78 23.81
N HIS A 885 -15.97 17.49 23.70
CA HIS A 885 -15.98 18.96 23.75
C HIS A 885 -15.42 19.41 25.11
N PRO A 886 -14.42 20.31 25.17
CA PRO A 886 -13.73 20.69 26.41
C PRO A 886 -14.68 21.13 27.53
N LEU A 887 -14.52 20.53 28.71
CA LEU A 887 -15.21 20.95 29.93
C LEU A 887 -14.52 22.21 30.49
N PRO A 888 -15.20 23.05 31.29
CA PRO A 888 -14.60 24.27 31.85
C PRO A 888 -13.29 24.04 32.63
N ASN A 889 -13.16 22.90 33.33
CA ASN A 889 -11.96 22.46 34.05
C ASN A 889 -10.88 21.83 33.15
N THR A 890 -11.18 21.50 31.89
CA THR A 890 -10.24 20.85 30.94
C THR A 890 -9.84 21.72 29.74
N ILE A 891 -10.23 23.01 29.69
CA ILE A 891 -9.84 23.91 28.58
C ILE A 891 -8.32 24.07 28.47
N THR A 892 -7.63 24.18 29.61
CA THR A 892 -6.15 24.22 29.67
C THR A 892 -5.53 22.94 29.13
N ASP A 893 -6.06 21.79 29.55
CA ASP A 893 -5.60 20.47 29.09
C ASP A 893 -5.84 20.28 27.58
N PHE A 894 -6.92 20.83 27.03
CA PHE A 894 -7.20 20.82 25.59
C PHE A 894 -6.16 21.63 24.79
N TRP A 895 -5.84 22.86 25.20
CA TRP A 895 -4.81 23.63 24.47
C TRP A 895 -3.40 23.07 24.62
N ARG A 896 -3.11 22.40 25.75
CA ARG A 896 -1.90 21.60 25.90
C ARG A 896 -1.88 20.42 24.95
N LEU A 897 -2.98 19.69 24.78
CA LEU A 897 -3.10 18.60 23.81
C LEU A 897 -2.77 19.09 22.39
N VAL A 898 -3.40 20.19 21.95
CA VAL A 898 -3.16 20.82 20.64
C VAL A 898 -1.67 21.15 20.46
N PHE A 899 -1.03 21.75 21.47
CA PHE A 899 0.38 22.15 21.40
C PHE A 899 1.38 20.98 21.50
N ASP A 900 1.19 20.07 22.47
CA ASP A 900 2.13 18.99 22.78
C ASP A 900 2.20 17.93 21.66
N TYR A 901 1.09 17.71 20.94
CA TYR A 901 0.97 16.68 19.90
C TYR A 901 1.20 17.16 18.45
N ASN A 902 1.64 18.42 18.27
CA ASN A 902 1.79 19.06 16.95
C ASN A 902 0.48 19.07 16.14
N CYS A 903 -0.62 19.50 16.75
CA CYS A 903 -1.88 19.63 16.02
C CYS A 903 -1.86 20.93 15.21
N SER A 904 -2.02 20.83 13.90
CA SER A 904 -2.12 21.98 12.99
C SER A 904 -3.57 22.42 12.77
N SER A 905 -4.54 21.58 13.17
CA SER A 905 -5.95 21.86 13.00
C SER A 905 -6.84 21.29 14.11
N VAL A 906 -8.03 21.88 14.24
CA VAL A 906 -9.09 21.49 15.17
C VAL A 906 -10.43 21.54 14.43
N VAL A 907 -11.16 20.44 14.40
CA VAL A 907 -12.51 20.33 13.81
C VAL A 907 -13.53 20.16 14.94
N MET A 908 -14.50 21.08 15.00
CA MET A 908 -15.59 21.12 15.98
C MET A 908 -16.93 20.83 15.28
N LEU A 909 -17.62 19.77 15.68
CA LEU A 909 -18.81 19.22 14.99
C LEU A 909 -20.12 19.41 15.78
N ASN A 910 -20.13 20.35 16.71
CA ASN A 910 -21.29 20.75 17.49
C ASN A 910 -21.42 22.28 17.55
N GLU A 911 -22.64 22.73 17.80
CA GLU A 911 -22.92 24.10 18.21
C GLU A 911 -22.50 24.33 19.67
N MET A 912 -22.48 25.60 20.05
CA MET A 912 -22.32 26.05 21.43
C MET A 912 -23.62 25.83 22.20
N ASP A 913 -23.56 25.16 23.35
CA ASP A 913 -24.74 24.88 24.18
C ASP A 913 -24.35 24.96 25.67
N ALA A 914 -24.82 26.00 26.35
CA ALA A 914 -24.55 26.21 27.77
C ALA A 914 -25.21 25.15 28.67
N ALA A 915 -26.37 24.60 28.29
CA ALA A 915 -27.06 23.56 29.06
C ALA A 915 -26.29 22.23 29.04
N GLN A 916 -25.54 21.98 27.96
CA GLN A 916 -24.65 20.82 27.82
C GLN A 916 -23.19 21.11 28.23
N LEU A 917 -22.88 22.26 28.82
CA LEU A 917 -21.48 22.69 29.10
C LEU A 917 -20.59 22.67 27.84
N CYS A 918 -21.17 22.92 26.66
CA CYS A 918 -20.46 23.12 25.40
C CYS A 918 -20.09 24.60 25.26
N MET A 919 -19.16 25.03 26.13
CA MET A 919 -18.72 26.42 26.27
C MET A 919 -17.55 26.76 25.33
N GLN A 920 -17.32 28.05 25.12
CA GLN A 920 -16.27 28.58 24.26
C GLN A 920 -14.91 28.41 24.95
N TYR A 921 -13.94 27.90 24.20
CA TYR A 921 -12.58 27.64 24.69
C TYR A 921 -11.51 28.46 23.94
N TRP A 922 -11.89 29.43 23.11
CA TRP A 922 -10.98 30.23 22.28
C TRP A 922 -11.20 31.75 22.46
N PRO A 923 -10.18 32.61 22.24
CA PRO A 923 -10.34 34.06 22.24
C PRO A 923 -10.97 34.60 20.94
N GLU A 924 -11.71 35.72 21.01
CA GLU A 924 -12.36 36.31 19.82
C GLU A 924 -11.56 37.39 19.09
N LYS A 925 -10.77 38.22 19.80
CA LYS A 925 -10.21 39.47 19.24
C LYS A 925 -8.78 39.82 19.68
N THR A 926 -8.20 39.06 20.60
CA THR A 926 -6.88 39.31 21.21
C THR A 926 -6.20 37.97 21.52
N SER A 927 -5.42 37.87 22.60
CA SER A 927 -4.95 36.59 23.14
C SER A 927 -5.54 36.29 24.51
N CYS A 928 -5.58 35.01 24.86
CA CYS A 928 -5.96 34.49 26.17
C CYS A 928 -4.94 33.43 26.60
N CYS A 929 -4.66 33.33 27.89
CA CYS A 929 -3.77 32.32 28.46
C CYS A 929 -4.59 31.21 29.12
N TYR A 930 -4.44 29.98 28.64
CA TYR A 930 -5.03 28.78 29.21
C TYR A 930 -3.90 27.98 29.87
N GLY A 931 -3.67 28.26 31.15
CA GLY A 931 -2.48 27.80 31.87
C GLY A 931 -1.19 28.29 31.18
N PRO A 932 -0.24 27.41 30.82
CA PRO A 932 1.00 27.80 30.16
C PRO A 932 0.83 28.10 28.65
N ILE A 933 -0.32 27.81 28.04
CA ILE A 933 -0.53 28.03 26.61
C ILE A 933 -1.19 29.39 26.37
N GLN A 934 -0.48 30.29 25.70
CA GLN A 934 -1.09 31.50 25.14
C GLN A 934 -1.68 31.16 23.77
N VAL A 935 -2.94 31.51 23.59
CA VAL A 935 -3.69 31.37 22.33
C VAL A 935 -4.04 32.76 21.86
N GLU A 936 -3.67 33.11 20.63
CA GLU A 936 -3.87 34.41 20.02
C GLU A 936 -4.73 34.28 18.77
N PHE A 937 -5.80 35.08 18.70
CA PHE A 937 -6.64 35.19 17.52
C PHE A 937 -5.89 35.91 16.39
N VAL A 938 -5.79 35.28 15.21
CA VAL A 938 -5.14 35.85 14.03
C VAL A 938 -6.18 36.34 13.03
N SER A 939 -7.15 35.49 12.68
CA SER A 939 -8.22 35.82 11.73
C SER A 939 -9.40 34.88 11.85
N ALA A 940 -10.53 35.24 11.23
CA ALA A 940 -11.65 34.34 11.01
C ALA A 940 -12.37 34.66 9.69
N ASP A 941 -12.97 33.64 9.08
CA ASP A 941 -13.92 33.74 7.98
C ASP A 941 -15.15 32.84 8.26
N ILE A 942 -16.27 33.19 7.64
CA ILE A 942 -17.52 32.41 7.69
C ILE A 942 -17.94 32.13 6.25
N ASP A 943 -18.19 30.87 5.93
CA ASP A 943 -18.59 30.37 4.62
C ASP A 943 -19.73 29.36 4.80
N GLU A 944 -20.96 29.82 4.51
CA GLU A 944 -22.20 29.05 4.73
C GLU A 944 -22.28 28.44 6.14
N ASP A 945 -22.10 27.13 6.24
CA ASP A 945 -22.22 26.31 7.44
C ASP A 945 -20.87 26.12 8.19
N ILE A 946 -19.82 26.85 7.79
CA ILE A 946 -18.44 26.68 8.28
C ILE A 946 -17.93 28.01 8.85
N ILE A 947 -17.53 28.00 10.12
CA ILE A 947 -16.76 29.09 10.73
C ILE A 947 -15.30 28.64 10.82
N ASN A 948 -14.42 29.32 10.09
CA ASN A 948 -12.98 29.09 10.13
C ASN A 948 -12.31 30.17 10.99
N ARG A 949 -11.39 29.79 11.87
CA ARG A 949 -10.59 30.70 12.70
C ARG A 949 -9.12 30.27 12.65
N ILE A 950 -8.20 31.22 12.55
CA ILE A 950 -6.77 30.95 12.64
C ILE A 950 -6.26 31.45 13.98
N PHE A 951 -5.55 30.58 14.69
CA PHE A 951 -4.92 30.88 15.98
C PHE A 951 -3.41 30.75 15.88
N ARG A 952 -2.68 31.64 16.56
CA ARG A 952 -1.28 31.46 16.90
C ARG A 952 -1.21 30.97 18.33
N ILE A 953 -0.54 29.85 18.57
CA ILE A 953 -0.37 29.27 19.92
C ILE A 953 1.10 29.16 20.29
N CYS A 954 1.44 29.45 21.53
CA CYS A 954 2.78 29.25 22.08
C CYS A 954 2.71 28.76 23.53
N ASN A 955 3.71 27.98 23.94
CA ASN A 955 3.86 27.54 25.33
C ASN A 955 4.81 28.49 26.06
N MET A 956 4.25 29.33 26.92
CA MET A 956 4.99 30.34 27.69
C MET A 956 5.94 29.74 28.72
N ALA A 957 5.70 28.49 29.16
CA ALA A 957 6.62 27.74 30.01
C ALA A 957 7.73 27.01 29.21
N ARG A 958 7.59 26.91 27.86
CA ARG A 958 8.58 26.29 26.97
C ARG A 958 8.85 27.15 25.72
N PRO A 959 9.36 28.40 25.84
CA PRO A 959 9.48 29.32 24.70
C PRO A 959 10.38 28.81 23.57
N GLN A 960 11.34 27.94 23.87
CA GLN A 960 12.22 27.31 22.88
C GLN A 960 11.49 26.38 21.89
N ASP A 961 10.27 25.94 22.22
CA ASP A 961 9.44 25.11 21.34
C ASP A 961 8.80 25.94 20.20
N GLY A 962 8.89 27.28 20.28
CA GLY A 962 8.35 28.21 19.30
C GLY A 962 6.84 28.44 19.38
N TYR A 963 6.27 29.04 18.34
CA TYR A 963 4.83 29.15 18.13
C TYR A 963 4.36 28.20 17.03
N ARG A 964 3.08 27.84 17.05
CA ARG A 964 2.40 27.09 15.99
C ARG A 964 1.23 27.91 15.46
N ILE A 965 0.86 27.72 14.20
CA ILE A 965 -0.38 28.24 13.63
C ILE A 965 -1.37 27.07 13.54
N VAL A 966 -2.60 27.28 14.03
CA VAL A 966 -3.64 26.26 14.11
C VAL A 966 -4.91 26.76 13.45
N GLN A 967 -5.45 25.97 12.51
CA GLN A 967 -6.76 26.20 11.92
C GLN A 967 -7.86 25.60 12.79
N HIS A 968 -8.90 26.35 13.09
CA HIS A 968 -10.09 25.89 13.80
C HIS A 968 -11.29 25.96 12.86
N LEU A 969 -11.83 24.80 12.50
CA LEU A 969 -13.00 24.63 11.65
C LEU A 969 -14.19 24.20 12.52
N GLN A 970 -15.15 25.10 12.71
CA GLN A 970 -16.41 24.78 13.37
C GLN A 970 -17.51 24.58 12.31
N TYR A 971 -18.09 23.38 12.29
CA TYR A 971 -19.18 23.02 11.40
C TYR A 971 -20.52 23.18 12.10
N ILE A 972 -21.30 24.19 11.70
CA ILE A 972 -22.64 24.47 12.23
C ILE A 972 -23.76 23.80 11.40
N GLY A 973 -23.44 23.23 10.23
CA GLY A 973 -24.40 22.52 9.37
C GLY A 973 -24.89 21.17 9.91
N TRP A 974 -24.69 20.85 11.18
CA TRP A 974 -25.10 19.59 11.81
C TRP A 974 -26.00 19.84 13.03
N PRO A 975 -27.33 20.03 12.82
CA PRO A 975 -28.24 20.38 13.90
C PRO A 975 -28.25 19.35 15.04
N ALA A 976 -28.38 19.79 16.29
CA ALA A 976 -28.30 18.92 17.48
C ALA A 976 -29.32 17.77 17.48
N TYR A 977 -30.51 17.99 16.89
CA TYR A 977 -31.62 17.03 16.85
C TYR A 977 -31.54 16.00 15.69
N ARG A 978 -30.41 15.95 14.94
CA ARG A 978 -30.20 14.97 13.86
C ARG A 978 -28.92 14.17 14.07
N ASP A 979 -29.01 12.88 13.74
CA ASP A 979 -27.87 11.98 13.68
C ASP A 979 -26.87 12.36 12.59
N THR A 980 -27.33 12.98 11.50
CA THR A 980 -26.52 13.31 10.30
C THR A 980 -26.79 14.72 9.77
N PRO A 981 -25.82 15.36 9.07
CA PRO A 981 -26.02 16.63 8.38
C PRO A 981 -27.03 16.49 7.22
N PRO A 982 -27.84 17.53 6.93
CA PRO A 982 -28.70 17.54 5.75
C PRO A 982 -27.91 17.62 4.43
N SER A 983 -26.71 18.19 4.43
CA SER A 983 -25.92 18.47 3.22
C SER A 983 -24.56 17.75 3.24
N LYS A 984 -24.44 16.72 2.39
CA LYS A 984 -23.19 15.98 2.15
C LYS A 984 -22.09 16.88 1.57
N ARG A 985 -22.46 17.75 0.62
CA ARG A 985 -21.55 18.73 0.01
C ARG A 985 -20.97 19.70 1.02
N SER A 986 -21.79 20.17 1.96
CA SER A 986 -21.39 21.09 3.02
C SER A 986 -20.33 20.46 3.94
N LEU A 987 -20.52 19.20 4.35
CA LEU A 987 -19.49 18.48 5.11
C LEU A 987 -18.22 18.20 4.28
N LEU A 988 -18.34 17.84 3.00
CA LEU A 988 -17.19 17.67 2.11
C LEU A 988 -16.38 18.96 1.88
N LYS A 989 -16.98 20.15 1.99
CA LYS A 989 -16.23 21.42 2.02
C LYS A 989 -15.29 21.51 3.23
N VAL A 990 -15.70 20.99 4.40
CA VAL A 990 -14.84 20.94 5.60
C VAL A 990 -13.63 20.04 5.35
N VAL A 991 -13.85 18.84 4.79
CA VAL A 991 -12.78 17.89 4.44
C VAL A 991 -11.77 18.52 3.49
N ARG A 992 -12.23 19.13 2.39
CA ARG A 992 -11.35 19.81 1.42
C ARG A 992 -10.61 21.02 1.99
N ARG A 993 -11.22 21.77 2.91
CA ARG A 993 -10.55 22.88 3.63
C ARG A 993 -9.41 22.34 4.50
N LEU A 994 -9.63 21.23 5.19
CA LEU A 994 -8.64 20.55 6.02
C LEU A 994 -7.48 19.97 5.18
N GLU A 995 -7.77 19.21 4.12
CA GLU A 995 -6.78 18.64 3.19
C GLU A 995 -5.86 19.74 2.63
N LYS A 996 -6.45 20.85 2.18
CA LYS A 996 -5.72 22.02 1.64
C LYS A 996 -4.87 22.70 2.71
N TRP A 997 -5.34 22.78 3.96
CA TRP A 997 -4.56 23.37 5.05
C TRP A 997 -3.32 22.54 5.37
N GLN A 998 -3.47 21.22 5.53
CA GLN A 998 -2.36 20.31 5.80
C GLN A 998 -1.33 20.32 4.66
N GLU A 999 -1.78 20.32 3.41
CA GLU A 999 -0.88 20.42 2.25
C GLU A 999 -0.09 21.74 2.19
N GLN A 1000 -0.72 22.87 2.55
CA GLN A 1000 -0.11 24.20 2.38
C GLN A 1000 0.73 24.68 3.57
N TYR A 1001 0.37 24.31 4.80
CA TYR A 1001 0.96 24.91 6.02
C TYR A 1001 1.83 23.99 6.86
N ASP A 1002 1.53 22.68 6.92
CA ASP A 1002 2.29 21.72 7.75
C ASP A 1002 3.03 20.64 6.95
N GLY A 1003 2.93 20.64 5.62
CA GLY A 1003 3.58 19.65 4.76
C GLY A 1003 3.03 18.23 4.94
N ARG A 1004 1.81 18.11 5.49
CA ARG A 1004 1.13 16.88 5.93
C ARG A 1004 1.77 16.21 7.16
N ASP A 1005 2.44 16.97 8.03
CA ASP A 1005 3.04 16.51 9.32
C ASP A 1005 2.20 16.92 10.55
N GLY A 1006 1.16 17.74 10.36
CA GLY A 1006 0.29 18.24 11.43
C GLY A 1006 -0.93 17.37 11.71
N ARG A 1007 -1.23 17.15 13.00
CA ARG A 1007 -2.42 16.39 13.45
C ARG A 1007 -3.69 17.22 13.45
N THR A 1008 -4.81 16.51 13.34
CA THR A 1008 -6.16 17.08 13.41
C THR A 1008 -6.84 16.65 14.70
N VAL A 1009 -7.13 17.60 15.60
CA VAL A 1009 -8.04 17.32 16.73
C VAL A 1009 -9.46 17.33 16.19
N VAL A 1010 -10.25 16.28 16.44
CA VAL A 1010 -11.66 16.21 16.03
C VAL A 1010 -12.52 16.04 17.27
N HIS A 1011 -13.51 16.89 17.46
CA HIS A 1011 -14.41 16.77 18.60
C HIS A 1011 -15.88 17.09 18.28
N CYS A 1012 -16.71 16.49 19.10
CA CYS A 1012 -18.14 16.72 19.25
C CYS A 1012 -18.44 16.62 20.76
N LEU A 1013 -19.70 16.68 21.18
CA LEU A 1013 -20.09 16.57 22.60
C LEU A 1013 -19.28 15.50 23.37
N ASN A 1014 -19.35 14.23 22.94
CA ASN A 1014 -18.73 13.07 23.61
C ASN A 1014 -17.47 12.52 22.91
N GLY A 1015 -16.99 13.14 21.82
CA GLY A 1015 -15.85 12.62 21.04
C GLY A 1015 -16.11 11.24 20.44
N GLY A 1016 -17.33 11.02 19.96
CA GLY A 1016 -17.82 9.75 19.43
C GLY A 1016 -18.54 9.96 18.10
N GLY A 1017 -19.77 9.46 17.99
CA GLY A 1017 -20.68 9.51 16.83
C GLY A 1017 -20.24 10.45 15.70
N ARG A 1018 -20.51 11.75 15.83
CA ARG A 1018 -20.16 12.78 14.83
C ARG A 1018 -18.66 12.84 14.47
N SER A 1019 -17.79 12.81 15.47
CA SER A 1019 -16.33 12.81 15.28
C SER A 1019 -15.88 11.57 14.53
N GLY A 1020 -16.45 10.40 14.85
CA GLY A 1020 -16.17 9.16 14.15
C GLY A 1020 -16.68 9.15 12.71
N THR A 1021 -17.87 9.69 12.46
CA THR A 1021 -18.39 9.86 11.09
C THR A 1021 -17.47 10.77 10.27
N PHE A 1022 -16.96 11.87 10.85
CA PHE A 1022 -16.02 12.76 10.17
C PHE A 1022 -14.67 12.06 9.89
N CYS A 1023 -14.07 11.39 10.88
CA CYS A 1023 -12.81 10.66 10.71
C CYS A 1023 -12.96 9.52 9.68
N ALA A 1024 -14.11 8.83 9.67
CA ALA A 1024 -14.42 7.80 8.69
C ALA A 1024 -14.55 8.39 7.28
N ILE A 1025 -15.23 9.53 7.10
CA ILE A 1025 -15.33 10.23 5.82
C ILE A 1025 -13.95 10.66 5.30
N CYS A 1026 -13.10 11.28 6.14
CA CYS A 1026 -11.73 11.62 5.75
C CYS A 1026 -10.95 10.39 5.29
N SER A 1027 -11.03 9.29 6.05
CA SER A 1027 -10.34 8.03 5.72
C SER A 1027 -10.87 7.37 4.44
N VAL A 1028 -12.18 7.49 4.16
CA VAL A 1028 -12.77 7.02 2.89
C VAL A 1028 -12.31 7.89 1.71
N CYS A 1029 -12.24 9.21 1.87
CA CYS A 1029 -11.70 10.10 0.84
C CYS A 1029 -10.22 9.78 0.52
N GLU A 1030 -9.40 9.54 1.54
CA GLU A 1030 -8.01 9.06 1.39
C GLU A 1030 -7.95 7.71 0.64
N MET A 1031 -8.77 6.73 1.04
CA MET A 1031 -8.81 5.39 0.44
C MET A 1031 -9.25 5.41 -1.03
N ILE A 1032 -10.24 6.25 -1.38
CA ILE A 1032 -10.65 6.50 -2.77
C ILE A 1032 -9.48 7.04 -3.59
N GLN A 1033 -8.78 8.07 -3.08
CA GLN A 1033 -7.67 8.71 -3.79
C GLN A 1033 -6.45 7.79 -3.98
N GLN A 1034 -6.11 6.99 -2.96
CA GLN A 1034 -4.87 6.20 -2.97
C GLN A 1034 -5.06 4.82 -3.59
N GLN A 1035 -6.14 4.11 -3.27
CA GLN A 1035 -6.30 2.69 -3.60
C GLN A 1035 -7.43 2.39 -4.59
N ASN A 1036 -8.24 3.39 -4.98
CA ASN A 1036 -9.43 3.21 -5.84
C ASN A 1036 -10.43 2.16 -5.31
N ILE A 1037 -10.51 2.01 -3.99
CA ILE A 1037 -11.49 1.16 -3.29
C ILE A 1037 -12.23 1.97 -2.21
N ILE A 1038 -13.34 1.44 -1.72
CA ILE A 1038 -14.12 1.96 -0.59
C ILE A 1038 -14.45 0.79 0.33
N ASP A 1039 -13.99 0.83 1.57
CA ASP A 1039 -14.35 -0.14 2.62
C ASP A 1039 -14.75 0.60 3.91
N VAL A 1040 -16.04 0.99 3.98
CA VAL A 1040 -16.59 1.74 5.11
C VAL A 1040 -16.61 0.87 6.37
N PHE A 1041 -16.90 -0.42 6.23
CA PHE A 1041 -16.91 -1.37 7.35
C PHE A 1041 -15.53 -1.44 8.00
N HIS A 1042 -14.48 -1.68 7.22
CA HIS A 1042 -13.11 -1.78 7.72
C HIS A 1042 -12.68 -0.48 8.43
N ILE A 1043 -12.92 0.68 7.82
CA ILE A 1043 -12.59 1.98 8.41
C ILE A 1043 -13.29 2.18 9.76
N VAL A 1044 -14.61 1.92 9.84
CA VAL A 1044 -15.37 2.11 11.08
C VAL A 1044 -14.97 1.07 12.14
N LYS A 1045 -14.66 -0.17 11.75
CA LYS A 1045 -14.10 -1.20 12.64
C LYS A 1045 -12.75 -0.77 13.23
N THR A 1046 -11.83 -0.25 12.42
CA THR A 1046 -10.53 0.26 12.86
C THR A 1046 -10.66 1.44 13.83
N LEU A 1047 -11.60 2.37 13.58
CA LEU A 1047 -11.91 3.44 14.54
C LEU A 1047 -12.49 2.90 15.86
N ARG A 1048 -13.42 1.94 15.79
CA ARG A 1048 -14.06 1.31 16.96
C ARG A 1048 -13.12 0.45 17.81
N ASN A 1049 -12.07 -0.10 17.22
CA ASN A 1049 -11.00 -0.81 17.92
C ASN A 1049 -10.26 0.09 18.94
N ASN A 1050 -10.20 1.40 18.67
CA ASN A 1050 -9.53 2.40 19.51
C ASN A 1050 -10.51 3.14 20.45
N LYS A 1051 -11.76 3.38 20.03
CA LYS A 1051 -12.83 3.94 20.87
C LYS A 1051 -14.20 3.41 20.42
N SER A 1052 -14.90 2.69 21.29
CA SER A 1052 -16.09 1.88 20.92
C SER A 1052 -17.27 2.69 20.35
N ASN A 1053 -17.46 3.95 20.76
CA ASN A 1053 -18.57 4.80 20.34
C ASN A 1053 -18.25 5.65 19.09
N MET A 1054 -17.50 5.08 18.14
CA MET A 1054 -17.21 5.71 16.85
C MET A 1054 -18.26 5.29 15.83
N VAL A 1055 -18.94 6.27 15.20
CA VAL A 1055 -20.11 6.07 14.33
C VAL A 1055 -21.21 5.32 15.10
N GLU A 1056 -22.01 6.05 15.88
CA GLU A 1056 -22.88 5.49 16.92
C GLU A 1056 -24.21 4.93 16.38
N SER A 1057 -24.70 5.45 15.25
CA SER A 1057 -25.99 5.06 14.67
C SER A 1057 -25.90 4.50 13.25
N LEU A 1058 -26.93 3.76 12.83
CA LEU A 1058 -27.05 3.22 11.48
C LEU A 1058 -27.15 4.34 10.44
N GLU A 1059 -27.80 5.44 10.80
CA GLU A 1059 -27.95 6.66 10.01
C GLU A 1059 -26.57 7.27 9.74
N GLN A 1060 -25.71 7.36 10.76
CA GLN A 1060 -24.33 7.82 10.62
C GLN A 1060 -23.50 6.88 9.73
N TYR A 1061 -23.62 5.56 9.93
CA TYR A 1061 -22.89 4.56 9.14
C TYR A 1061 -23.27 4.63 7.65
N LYS A 1062 -24.58 4.63 7.35
CA LYS A 1062 -25.10 4.80 5.99
C LYS A 1062 -24.69 6.16 5.38
N PHE A 1063 -24.64 7.22 6.17
CA PHE A 1063 -24.24 8.53 5.69
C PHE A 1063 -22.77 8.57 5.21
N VAL A 1064 -21.86 7.76 5.76
CA VAL A 1064 -20.49 7.63 5.23
C VAL A 1064 -20.51 7.08 3.80
N TYR A 1065 -21.30 6.03 3.51
CA TYR A 1065 -21.51 5.52 2.14
C TYR A 1065 -22.11 6.60 1.22
N GLU A 1066 -23.11 7.34 1.67
CA GLU A 1066 -23.73 8.40 0.87
C GLU A 1066 -22.76 9.56 0.57
N VAL A 1067 -21.88 9.91 1.52
CA VAL A 1067 -20.82 10.92 1.31
C VAL A 1067 -19.75 10.40 0.35
N ALA A 1068 -19.37 9.11 0.41
CA ALA A 1068 -18.49 8.49 -0.57
C ALA A 1068 -19.06 8.59 -1.99
N LEU A 1069 -20.36 8.34 -2.15
CA LEU A 1069 -21.06 8.48 -3.44
C LEU A 1069 -21.08 9.94 -3.95
N GLU A 1070 -21.34 10.90 -3.06
CA GLU A 1070 -21.29 12.33 -3.40
C GLU A 1070 -19.86 12.78 -3.77
N TYR A 1071 -18.85 12.28 -3.05
CA TYR A 1071 -17.44 12.55 -3.31
C TYR A 1071 -17.02 12.06 -4.70
N LEU A 1072 -17.38 10.81 -5.06
CA LEU A 1072 -17.15 10.28 -6.41
C LEU A 1072 -17.87 11.07 -7.50
N SER A 1073 -19.04 11.67 -7.21
CA SER A 1073 -19.76 12.51 -8.18
C SER A 1073 -19.13 13.90 -8.42
N SER A 1074 -18.01 14.21 -7.74
CA SER A 1074 -17.30 15.48 -7.85
C SER A 1074 -15.99 15.44 -8.65
N PHE A 1075 -15.70 14.29 -9.29
CA PHE A 1075 -14.57 14.07 -10.19
C PHE A 1075 -15.03 13.92 -11.66
#